data_AF-A0AAN7JPP2-F1
#
_entry.id   AF-A0AAN7JPP2-F1
#
_cell.length_a   1.000
_cell.length_b   1.000
_cell.length_c   1.000
_cell.angle_alpha   90.00
_cell.angle_beta   90.00
_cell.angle_gamma   90.00
#
_symmetry.space_group_name_H-M   'P 1'
#
loop_
_entity.id
_entity.type
_entity.pdbx_description
1 polymer ?
#
loop_
_entity_poly.entity_id
_entity_poly.type
_entity_poly.pdbx_seq_one_letter_code
_entity_poly.pdbx_strand_id
1 'polypeptide(L)'
;MMMMMKTMMGSSHLELKKHATLMVKVAAVLLIILFANAATCYARQGSRHWRHRRSGGRKSVGLTTSKIHGRGSHHHNPPPVATPAREPPTPTPGPVIPAPPPSPSGHKNSTVFNVLEFGAKADGTSDDSKQAFLAAWSAACQQGASTVLVPSGSDFLLGPISFSGPDCKPDIVFQLEGKIIAPTSSVAWGLGLLQWIQFKKLNRITISGSGTIEGQGSVWWNNEPLDLKLSRMPSTKPTSLRFYGSDQVTVTGITIQNSPQTHLKFDSCTNVQVFGISTSSPGNSPNTDGIHLQNSKDVLIHDVDLACVRVSVSDPRGGSGSVHDVVFLNIQVTEVQRPIVIDQYYCDHASCKNQTSAVAVSGVTYSDVRGTYTVQPVRFACSDDMPCTDITLSGIQLKPVQSSRHLYDPLCWEVYGQLETDTVPPLDGCLNQGNPDRAADLPGKVRCEEKREEVMGRAFVYVILGGGVAAGYAALEFVKRGVSSGELCIISDEPFAPYERPALSKGYLLPEAPVRLPSFHTCVGAHEERLAPKWYKEHGIELVLGTRVKSADVRRKTLLTATGETISYKFLIIATGAQALKLEEFGVSGSDAENICYMRDLADANRIVDVIHSSTDGNAVVIGGGYIGMECAASLVINKINVTMVFPEVHCMPRLFTPKIAAYYEEYYMAKGVNFIKGNVLSSFGIDFNGKVTAVVLRDGTRLPADMVIVGIGIRPNTSLFEGQLTLEKGGIKVNGMMQTSNSYVYAVGDVATFPVKLFGEIRRLEHVDSARKSARHAVSAIMEPEKTGEFDYLPFFYSRVFAFSWQFYGDNAGEAIHFGDFSGSKFGAFWVCKSHLVGSFLEGGTKEEYEAIARATSLKPTIEDAAELGRLGVDFALAVCQKSVPAPPQPSEAVNGPCVILERPVYVWHVTAGVIVAASVAAFALWYGRKRRRW
;
A
#
# COMPACT_ATOMS: atom_id res chain seq x y z
N MET A 1 60.13 6.09 44.51
CA MET A 1 58.98 6.75 43.83
C MET A 1 58.63 8.15 44.37
N MET A 2 59.28 8.67 45.44
CA MET A 2 58.94 9.97 46.04
C MET A 2 59.95 11.11 45.70
N MET A 3 60.77 10.90 44.67
CA MET A 3 61.77 11.86 44.18
C MET A 3 61.56 12.25 42.70
N MET A 4 60.52 11.70 42.06
CA MET A 4 60.18 11.92 40.65
C MET A 4 58.97 12.86 40.48
N MET A 5 58.58 13.57 41.54
CA MET A 5 57.34 14.35 41.64
C MET A 5 57.60 15.86 41.82
N LYS A 6 58.83 16.33 41.57
CA LYS A 6 59.25 17.73 41.77
C LYS A 6 59.68 18.47 40.50
N THR A 7 59.53 17.87 39.32
CA THR A 7 60.05 18.41 38.04
C THR A 7 58.97 18.66 36.97
N MET A 8 57.68 18.58 37.30
CA MET A 8 56.57 18.77 36.34
C MET A 8 55.47 19.74 36.84
N MET A 9 55.82 20.75 37.63
CA MET A 9 54.93 21.89 37.92
C MET A 9 55.57 23.19 37.43
N GLY A 10 55.16 23.62 36.23
CA GLY A 10 55.79 24.78 35.59
C GLY A 10 55.20 25.28 34.27
N SER A 11 53.97 24.91 33.86
CA SER A 11 53.16 25.62 32.84
C SER A 11 51.80 24.95 32.58
N SER A 12 50.74 25.35 33.29
CA SER A 12 49.36 24.90 32.97
C SER A 12 48.22 25.78 33.51
N HIS A 13 48.51 26.99 34.03
CA HIS A 13 47.52 27.77 34.78
C HIS A 13 46.51 28.57 33.92
N LEU A 14 46.70 28.63 32.59
CA LEU A 14 45.88 29.41 31.66
C LEU A 14 44.83 28.57 30.91
N GLU A 15 45.16 27.33 30.50
CA GLU A 15 44.20 26.45 29.81
C GLU A 15 43.13 25.86 30.74
N LEU A 16 43.47 25.61 32.01
CA LEU A 16 42.51 25.09 32.99
C LEU A 16 41.30 26.03 33.19
N LYS A 17 41.50 27.36 33.06
CA LYS A 17 40.43 28.36 33.15
C LYS A 17 39.50 28.37 31.92
N LYS A 18 40.00 28.03 30.72
CA LYS A 18 39.16 27.97 29.50
C LYS A 18 38.21 26.77 29.56
N HIS A 19 38.73 25.60 29.91
CA HIS A 19 37.93 24.37 30.01
C HIS A 19 36.89 24.42 31.14
N ALA A 20 37.22 24.96 32.31
CA ALA A 20 36.26 25.16 33.39
C ALA A 20 35.08 26.07 32.97
N THR A 21 35.38 27.15 32.24
CA THR A 21 34.36 28.10 31.75
C THR A 21 33.42 27.49 30.72
N LEU A 22 33.92 26.59 29.87
CA LEU A 22 33.11 25.86 28.89
C LEU A 22 32.18 24.83 29.57
N MET A 23 32.71 24.06 30.53
CA MET A 23 31.92 23.08 31.29
C MET A 23 30.75 23.72 32.06
N VAL A 24 30.97 24.88 32.70
CA VAL A 24 29.90 25.61 33.41
C VAL A 24 28.80 26.09 32.45
N LYS A 25 29.15 26.53 31.24
CA LYS A 25 28.17 26.93 30.22
C LYS A 25 27.35 25.74 29.70
N VAL A 26 27.99 24.60 29.44
CA VAL A 26 27.29 23.38 29.00
C VAL A 26 26.35 22.85 30.10
N ALA A 27 26.80 22.84 31.36
CA ALA A 27 25.96 22.45 32.49
C ALA A 27 24.74 23.36 32.69
N ALA A 28 24.90 24.68 32.49
CA ALA A 28 23.79 25.63 32.57
C ALA A 28 22.74 25.41 31.48
N VAL A 29 23.16 25.16 30.23
CA VAL A 29 22.24 24.85 29.11
C VAL A 29 21.48 23.54 29.36
N LEU A 30 22.17 22.49 29.84
CA LEU A 30 21.53 21.23 30.20
C LEU A 30 20.54 21.38 31.36
N LEU A 31 20.83 22.21 32.37
CA LEU A 31 19.86 22.52 33.43
C LEU A 31 18.62 23.23 32.88
N ILE A 32 18.78 24.20 31.98
CA ILE A 32 17.65 24.93 31.38
C ILE A 32 16.75 23.96 30.59
N ILE A 33 17.34 23.03 29.82
CA ILE A 33 16.59 22.00 29.07
C ILE A 33 15.87 21.01 30.02
N LEU A 34 16.47 20.67 31.16
CA LEU A 34 15.86 19.81 32.19
C LEU A 34 14.70 20.49 32.93
N PHE A 35 14.81 21.79 33.22
CA PHE A 35 13.72 22.53 33.89
C PHE A 35 12.58 22.92 32.93
N ALA A 36 12.86 23.11 31.63
CA ALA A 36 11.81 23.39 30.63
C ALA A 36 10.85 22.20 30.41
N ASN A 37 11.30 20.96 30.61
CA ASN A 37 10.49 19.75 30.39
C ASN A 37 9.79 19.22 31.66
N ALA A 38 9.91 19.90 32.80
CA ALA A 38 9.33 19.47 34.07
C ALA A 38 7.99 20.16 34.44
N ALA A 39 7.45 21.02 33.56
CA ALA A 39 6.35 21.94 33.87
C ALA A 39 5.06 21.74 33.04
N THR A 40 4.82 20.55 32.48
CA THR A 40 3.53 20.21 31.84
C THR A 40 3.04 18.79 32.17
N CYS A 41 2.98 18.43 33.46
CA CYS A 41 2.08 17.37 33.92
C CYS A 41 1.88 17.41 35.45
N TYR A 42 0.84 18.11 35.93
CA TYR A 42 -0.11 17.69 36.97
C TYR A 42 -1.02 18.86 37.41
N ALA A 43 -2.31 18.54 37.60
CA ALA A 43 -3.44 19.38 38.04
C ALA A 43 -4.18 20.16 36.93
N ARG A 44 -5.52 20.22 36.90
CA ARG A 44 -6.63 19.39 37.43
C ARG A 44 -7.93 20.03 36.91
N GLN A 45 -9.03 19.29 37.02
CA GLN A 45 -10.43 19.73 37.02
C GLN A 45 -10.71 21.23 37.30
N GLY A 46 -11.71 21.81 36.61
CA GLY A 46 -12.65 22.74 37.27
C GLY A 46 -12.96 24.08 36.58
N SER A 47 -14.14 24.13 35.96
CA SER A 47 -15.18 25.15 36.20
C SER A 47 -14.86 26.66 36.19
N ARG A 48 -15.54 27.34 35.24
CA ARG A 48 -16.26 28.63 35.39
C ARG A 48 -15.47 29.94 35.65
N HIS A 49 -15.61 30.81 34.64
CA HIS A 49 -16.08 32.21 34.73
C HIS A 49 -15.13 33.40 35.03
N TRP A 50 -15.35 34.44 34.21
CA TRP A 50 -15.35 35.90 34.49
C TRP A 50 -14.08 36.77 34.25
N ARG A 51 -14.22 37.57 33.17
CA ARG A 51 -14.12 39.04 33.10
C ARG A 51 -12.77 39.78 33.23
N HIS A 52 -12.49 40.55 32.15
CA HIS A 52 -11.83 41.87 32.11
C HIS A 52 -10.33 41.94 32.55
N ARG A 53 -9.54 42.95 32.16
CA ARG A 53 -9.87 44.31 31.67
C ARG A 53 -8.79 44.89 30.74
N ARG A 54 -9.18 45.88 29.93
CA ARG A 54 -8.32 46.77 29.11
C ARG A 54 -7.51 47.76 29.97
N SER A 55 -6.34 48.18 29.45
CA SER A 55 -5.86 49.58 29.40
C SER A 55 -4.69 49.69 28.39
N GLY A 56 -4.49 50.78 27.64
CA GLY A 56 -5.38 51.90 27.33
C GLY A 56 -4.67 53.14 26.74
N GLY A 57 -5.37 53.88 25.86
CA GLY A 57 -5.18 55.32 25.59
C GLY A 57 -4.40 55.66 24.31
N ARG A 58 -4.73 56.71 23.52
CA ARG A 58 -5.68 57.85 23.62
C ARG A 58 -6.48 57.94 22.28
N LYS A 59 -7.79 58.26 22.22
CA LYS A 59 -8.50 59.56 22.41
C LYS A 59 -7.99 60.69 21.48
N SER A 60 -8.80 61.53 20.83
CA SER A 60 -10.29 61.67 20.73
C SER A 60 -10.63 62.66 19.60
N VAL A 61 -11.80 62.60 18.93
CA VAL A 61 -13.03 63.48 19.02
C VAL A 61 -13.80 63.25 17.69
N GLY A 62 -15.12 63.38 17.51
CA GLY A 62 -16.27 63.67 18.40
C GLY A 62 -17.34 64.58 17.73
N LEU A 63 -18.62 64.45 18.12
CA LEU A 63 -19.82 65.21 17.64
C LEU A 63 -20.27 64.98 16.17
N THR A 64 -21.54 65.17 15.73
CA THR A 64 -22.90 65.02 16.32
C THR A 64 -23.97 64.96 15.20
N THR A 65 -25.07 64.25 15.44
CA THR A 65 -26.47 64.48 14.96
C THR A 65 -26.79 65.14 13.60
N SER A 66 -27.53 64.35 12.79
CA SER A 66 -28.90 64.61 12.27
C SER A 66 -29.20 65.51 11.03
N LYS A 67 -29.99 64.89 10.13
CA LYS A 67 -31.28 65.36 9.54
C LYS A 67 -31.33 66.37 8.35
N ILE A 68 -32.23 66.00 7.41
CA ILE A 68 -33.22 66.82 6.64
C ILE A 68 -33.07 66.92 5.09
N HIS A 69 -34.18 66.49 4.46
CA HIS A 69 -34.81 66.76 3.14
C HIS A 69 -34.07 67.47 1.98
N GLY A 70 -34.28 66.96 0.75
CA GLY A 70 -35.53 67.29 0.01
C GLY A 70 -35.43 67.74 -1.46
N ARG A 71 -36.34 67.19 -2.30
CA ARG A 71 -36.85 67.68 -3.62
C ARG A 71 -35.81 67.89 -4.75
N GLY A 72 -36.03 67.55 -6.02
CA GLY A 72 -37.25 67.15 -6.74
C GLY A 72 -37.42 67.93 -8.06
N SER A 73 -37.41 67.21 -9.19
CA SER A 73 -38.06 67.53 -10.49
C SER A 73 -37.58 68.73 -11.35
N HIS A 74 -37.20 68.50 -12.62
CA HIS A 74 -38.08 68.71 -13.80
C HIS A 74 -37.38 68.38 -15.15
N HIS A 75 -38.17 68.06 -16.19
CA HIS A 75 -37.76 67.65 -17.54
C HIS A 75 -37.42 68.83 -18.49
N HIS A 76 -36.63 68.60 -19.57
CA HIS A 76 -37.08 68.72 -20.98
C HIS A 76 -36.02 68.28 -22.04
N ASN A 77 -36.53 67.59 -23.08
CA ASN A 77 -35.98 66.97 -24.32
C ASN A 77 -35.01 67.81 -25.24
N PRO A 78 -34.61 67.37 -26.46
CA PRO A 78 -33.90 66.15 -26.96
C PRO A 78 -32.69 66.51 -27.90
N PRO A 79 -32.33 65.72 -28.95
CA PRO A 79 -31.30 64.66 -29.04
C PRO A 79 -29.94 65.12 -29.69
N PRO A 80 -28.93 64.23 -29.86
CA PRO A 80 -28.84 63.47 -31.12
C PRO A 80 -28.42 61.99 -31.01
N VAL A 81 -28.66 61.27 -32.10
CA VAL A 81 -28.44 59.83 -32.42
C VAL A 81 -27.08 59.69 -33.16
N ALA A 82 -26.28 58.61 -33.14
CA ALA A 82 -26.18 57.39 -32.31
C ALA A 82 -24.82 56.69 -32.58
N THR A 83 -24.47 55.70 -31.76
CA THR A 83 -23.63 54.53 -32.14
C THR A 83 -24.21 53.27 -31.48
N PRO A 84 -24.11 52.07 -32.09
CA PRO A 84 -24.94 50.93 -31.69
C PRO A 84 -24.55 50.33 -30.34
N ALA A 85 -25.56 49.91 -29.57
CA ALA A 85 -25.36 49.05 -28.42
C ALA A 85 -24.91 47.65 -28.87
N ARG A 86 -23.97 47.06 -28.14
CA ARG A 86 -23.61 45.65 -28.26
C ARG A 86 -24.75 44.82 -27.64
N GLU A 87 -25.23 43.81 -28.34
CA GLU A 87 -26.25 42.90 -27.81
C GLU A 87 -25.77 42.23 -26.51
N PRO A 88 -26.68 41.91 -25.57
CA PRO A 88 -26.33 41.08 -24.43
C PRO A 88 -25.84 39.71 -24.92
N PRO A 89 -24.85 39.09 -24.26
CA PRO A 89 -24.37 37.78 -24.65
C PRO A 89 -25.52 36.76 -24.55
N THR A 90 -25.69 35.96 -25.60
CA THR A 90 -26.56 34.79 -25.60
C THR A 90 -26.17 33.86 -24.45
N PRO A 91 -27.12 33.22 -23.74
CA PRO A 91 -26.79 32.25 -22.71
C PRO A 91 -25.93 31.13 -23.30
N THR A 92 -24.83 30.80 -22.63
CA THR A 92 -24.06 29.59 -22.91
C THR A 92 -25.01 28.38 -22.83
N PRO A 93 -24.97 27.41 -23.76
CA PRO A 93 -25.73 26.18 -23.60
C PRO A 93 -25.27 25.49 -22.30
N GLY A 94 -26.22 25.19 -21.41
CA GLY A 94 -25.93 24.40 -20.21
C GLY A 94 -25.46 22.98 -20.57
N PRO A 95 -25.00 22.19 -19.59
CA PRO A 95 -24.54 20.82 -19.80
C PRO A 95 -25.55 20.03 -20.61
N VAL A 96 -25.12 19.49 -21.76
CA VAL A 96 -25.98 18.65 -22.59
C VAL A 96 -26.22 17.36 -21.83
N ILE A 97 -27.41 17.25 -21.21
CA ILE A 97 -27.89 15.99 -20.63
C ILE A 97 -27.82 14.96 -21.76
N PRO A 98 -27.03 13.87 -21.64
CA PRO A 98 -27.08 12.78 -22.59
C PRO A 98 -28.53 12.31 -22.65
N ALA A 99 -29.11 12.20 -23.85
CA ALA A 99 -30.45 11.67 -23.98
C ALA A 99 -30.49 10.32 -23.23
N PRO A 100 -31.47 10.10 -22.32
CA PRO A 100 -31.50 8.87 -21.53
C PRO A 100 -31.43 7.68 -22.50
N PRO A 101 -30.66 6.63 -22.17
CA PRO A 101 -30.55 5.46 -23.03
C PRO A 101 -31.97 5.00 -23.38
N PRO A 102 -32.26 4.73 -24.68
CA PRO A 102 -33.63 4.56 -25.14
C PRO A 102 -34.34 3.52 -24.27
N SER A 103 -35.47 3.92 -23.67
CA SER A 103 -36.28 3.06 -22.79
C SER A 103 -36.36 1.66 -23.40
N PRO A 104 -35.92 0.61 -22.68
CA PRO A 104 -35.42 -0.62 -23.28
C PRO A 104 -36.36 -1.11 -24.37
N SER A 105 -35.94 -0.92 -25.62
CA SER A 105 -36.82 -0.95 -26.78
C SER A 105 -37.34 -2.36 -26.99
N GLY A 106 -38.50 -2.64 -26.39
CA GLY A 106 -39.09 -3.96 -26.13
C GLY A 106 -38.27 -5.15 -26.62
N HIS A 107 -37.18 -5.49 -25.91
CA HIS A 107 -36.37 -6.66 -26.21
C HIS A 107 -37.18 -7.92 -25.88
N LYS A 108 -37.99 -8.33 -26.86
CA LYS A 108 -38.64 -9.63 -26.90
C LYS A 108 -37.55 -10.68 -26.74
N ASN A 109 -37.54 -11.34 -25.58
CA ASN A 109 -36.59 -12.37 -25.09
C ASN A 109 -35.46 -11.91 -24.12
N SER A 110 -35.67 -10.89 -23.29
CA SER A 110 -34.95 -10.83 -21.99
C SER A 110 -35.50 -11.92 -21.06
N THR A 111 -34.68 -12.88 -20.64
CA THR A 111 -35.09 -13.90 -19.65
C THR A 111 -35.33 -13.26 -18.29
N VAL A 112 -36.50 -13.49 -17.70
CA VAL A 112 -36.88 -12.97 -16.38
C VAL A 112 -36.69 -14.07 -15.33
N PHE A 113 -36.03 -13.73 -14.23
CA PHE A 113 -35.75 -14.57 -13.07
C PHE A 113 -36.48 -13.97 -11.88
N ASN A 114 -37.72 -14.39 -11.64
CA ASN A 114 -38.53 -13.89 -10.54
C ASN A 114 -38.09 -14.57 -9.23
N VAL A 115 -37.73 -13.80 -8.21
CA VAL A 115 -37.23 -14.34 -6.93
C VAL A 115 -38.21 -15.32 -6.25
N LEU A 116 -39.52 -15.20 -6.50
CA LEU A 116 -40.52 -16.14 -6.01
C LEU A 116 -40.37 -17.55 -6.61
N GLU A 117 -39.96 -17.65 -7.88
CA GLU A 117 -39.70 -18.94 -8.57
C GLU A 117 -38.47 -19.65 -8.00
N PHE A 118 -37.57 -18.89 -7.37
CA PHE A 118 -36.41 -19.39 -6.63
C PHE A 118 -36.70 -19.59 -5.13
N GLY A 119 -37.98 -19.56 -4.73
CA GLY A 119 -38.42 -19.91 -3.38
C GLY A 119 -38.41 -18.76 -2.36
N ALA A 120 -38.36 -17.49 -2.81
CA ALA A 120 -38.56 -16.36 -1.90
C ALA A 120 -39.99 -16.40 -1.32
N LYS A 121 -40.12 -16.16 -0.02
CA LYS A 121 -41.38 -16.26 0.70
C LYS A 121 -42.19 -14.98 0.71
N ALA A 122 -41.56 -13.82 0.55
CA ALA A 122 -42.24 -12.52 0.47
C ALA A 122 -43.12 -12.16 1.70
N ASP A 123 -42.81 -12.72 2.87
CA ASP A 123 -43.59 -12.57 4.10
C ASP A 123 -43.10 -11.44 5.04
N GLY A 124 -42.04 -10.72 4.65
CA GLY A 124 -41.40 -9.64 5.42
C GLY A 124 -40.61 -10.09 6.65
N THR A 125 -40.50 -11.39 6.92
CA THR A 125 -39.96 -11.97 8.17
C THR A 125 -38.96 -13.12 7.98
N SER A 126 -39.07 -13.86 6.89
CA SER A 126 -38.15 -14.93 6.48
C SER A 126 -37.00 -14.36 5.65
N ASP A 127 -35.77 -14.77 5.95
CA ASP A 127 -34.58 -14.33 5.20
C ASP A 127 -34.52 -14.97 3.80
N ASP A 128 -34.92 -14.21 2.78
CA ASP A 128 -34.96 -14.63 1.38
C ASP A 128 -33.59 -14.51 0.67
N SER A 129 -32.56 -14.00 1.36
CA SER A 129 -31.26 -13.64 0.76
C SER A 129 -30.50 -14.81 0.12
N LYS A 130 -30.19 -15.84 0.91
CA LYS A 130 -29.30 -16.93 0.50
C LYS A 130 -29.99 -18.00 -0.36
N GLN A 131 -31.27 -18.27 -0.09
CA GLN A 131 -32.00 -19.36 -0.74
C GLN A 131 -32.58 -18.92 -2.08
N ALA A 132 -33.10 -17.70 -2.18
CA ALA A 132 -33.82 -17.22 -3.36
C ALA A 132 -33.07 -16.13 -4.13
N PHE A 133 -32.72 -15.02 -3.49
CA PHE A 133 -32.13 -13.87 -4.20
C PHE A 133 -30.76 -14.19 -4.81
N LEU A 134 -29.87 -14.89 -4.10
CA LEU A 134 -28.59 -15.34 -4.66
C LEU A 134 -28.77 -16.41 -5.76
N ALA A 135 -29.81 -17.26 -5.67
CA ALA A 135 -30.08 -18.27 -6.68
C ALA A 135 -30.62 -17.66 -7.99
N ALA A 136 -31.60 -16.77 -7.89
CA ALA A 136 -32.12 -15.98 -9.02
C ALA A 136 -31.01 -15.14 -9.66
N TRP A 137 -30.18 -14.47 -8.85
CA TRP A 137 -29.01 -13.73 -9.34
C TRP A 137 -28.02 -14.63 -10.07
N SER A 138 -27.67 -15.79 -9.50
CA SER A 138 -26.72 -16.73 -10.12
C SER A 138 -27.22 -17.21 -11.49
N ALA A 139 -28.52 -17.52 -11.60
CA ALA A 139 -29.14 -17.93 -12.86
C ALA A 139 -29.16 -16.80 -13.90
N ALA A 140 -29.51 -15.57 -13.50
CA ALA A 140 -29.47 -14.39 -14.35
C ALA A 140 -28.04 -14.05 -14.82
N CYS A 141 -27.05 -14.12 -13.93
CA CYS A 141 -25.65 -13.77 -14.17
C CYS A 141 -24.97 -14.61 -15.27
N GLN A 142 -25.49 -15.80 -15.58
CA GLN A 142 -25.04 -16.63 -16.71
C GLN A 142 -25.60 -16.19 -18.08
N GLN A 143 -26.61 -15.33 -18.10
CA GLN A 143 -27.28 -14.84 -19.31
C GLN A 143 -27.08 -13.33 -19.48
N GLY A 144 -26.62 -12.90 -20.65
CA GLY A 144 -26.58 -11.48 -20.99
C GLY A 144 -27.99 -10.96 -21.27
N ALA A 145 -28.24 -9.67 -21.01
CA ALA A 145 -29.55 -9.05 -21.19
C ALA A 145 -30.69 -9.77 -20.42
N SER A 146 -30.43 -10.14 -19.16
CA SER A 146 -31.38 -10.83 -18.27
C SER A 146 -31.98 -9.89 -17.22
N THR A 147 -33.14 -10.24 -16.68
CA THR A 147 -33.81 -9.49 -15.61
C THR A 147 -33.97 -10.32 -14.35
N VAL A 148 -33.47 -9.87 -13.19
CA VAL A 148 -33.86 -10.38 -11.87
C VAL A 148 -35.04 -9.56 -11.38
N LEU A 149 -36.20 -10.20 -11.16
CA LEU A 149 -37.44 -9.52 -10.78
C LEU A 149 -37.76 -9.71 -9.30
N VAL A 150 -37.93 -8.60 -8.58
CA VAL A 150 -38.47 -8.52 -7.22
C VAL A 150 -39.89 -7.95 -7.33
N PRO A 151 -40.95 -8.78 -7.30
CA PRO A 151 -42.30 -8.37 -7.70
C PRO A 151 -43.02 -7.46 -6.69
N SER A 152 -43.94 -6.64 -7.19
CA SER A 152 -44.79 -5.72 -6.42
C SER A 152 -45.74 -6.44 -5.46
N GLY A 153 -46.11 -5.78 -4.35
CA GLY A 153 -47.06 -6.33 -3.38
C GLY A 153 -46.48 -7.42 -2.48
N SER A 154 -45.15 -7.45 -2.34
CA SER A 154 -44.38 -8.46 -1.60
C SER A 154 -43.29 -7.76 -0.78
N ASP A 155 -43.15 -8.16 0.48
CA ASP A 155 -42.15 -7.65 1.42
C ASP A 155 -41.06 -8.74 1.62
N PHE A 156 -39.82 -8.46 1.25
CA PHE A 156 -38.70 -9.40 1.27
C PHE A 156 -37.70 -9.01 2.36
N LEU A 157 -37.54 -9.84 3.40
CA LEU A 157 -36.49 -9.62 4.39
C LEU A 157 -35.17 -10.19 3.84
N LEU A 158 -34.13 -9.36 3.72
CA LEU A 158 -32.82 -9.82 3.25
C LEU A 158 -31.73 -9.56 4.29
N GLY A 159 -31.02 -10.62 4.69
CA GLY A 159 -29.71 -10.47 5.34
C GLY A 159 -28.67 -9.78 4.44
N PRO A 160 -27.46 -9.49 4.96
CA PRO A 160 -26.35 -8.96 4.18
C PRO A 160 -26.04 -9.82 2.96
N ILE A 161 -26.03 -9.21 1.77
CA ILE A 161 -25.99 -9.90 0.47
C ILE A 161 -25.07 -9.18 -0.53
N SER A 162 -24.32 -9.97 -1.30
CA SER A 162 -23.42 -9.47 -2.35
C SER A 162 -23.67 -10.18 -3.67
N PHE A 163 -24.21 -9.44 -4.62
CA PHE A 163 -24.39 -9.81 -6.02
C PHE A 163 -23.09 -9.55 -6.78
N SER A 164 -22.38 -10.62 -7.17
CA SER A 164 -21.10 -10.54 -7.86
C SER A 164 -20.78 -11.81 -8.65
N GLY A 165 -20.02 -11.69 -9.72
CA GLY A 165 -19.43 -12.82 -10.43
C GLY A 165 -18.30 -12.34 -11.36
N PRO A 166 -17.14 -13.02 -11.43
CA PRO A 166 -16.03 -12.60 -12.28
C PRO A 166 -16.36 -12.67 -13.79
N ASP A 167 -17.25 -13.59 -14.18
CA ASP A 167 -17.66 -13.84 -15.58
C ASP A 167 -19.11 -13.44 -15.87
N CYS A 168 -19.70 -12.61 -14.99
CA CYS A 168 -21.10 -12.21 -15.09
C CYS A 168 -21.37 -11.54 -16.44
N LYS A 169 -22.39 -12.01 -17.17
CA LYS A 169 -22.74 -11.41 -18.46
C LYS A 169 -23.29 -9.99 -18.26
N PRO A 170 -23.05 -9.07 -19.21
CA PRO A 170 -23.49 -7.69 -19.07
C PRO A 170 -24.99 -7.53 -19.38
N ASP A 171 -25.48 -6.30 -19.21
CA ASP A 171 -26.84 -5.86 -19.55
C ASP A 171 -27.92 -6.46 -18.62
N ILE A 172 -27.54 -6.78 -17.37
CA ILE A 172 -28.47 -7.29 -16.36
C ILE A 172 -29.33 -6.14 -15.81
N VAL A 173 -30.64 -6.40 -15.66
CA VAL A 173 -31.60 -5.53 -15.00
C VAL A 173 -32.01 -6.16 -13.66
N PHE A 174 -31.84 -5.45 -12.56
CA PHE A 174 -32.44 -5.79 -11.27
C PHE A 174 -33.73 -4.97 -11.12
N GLN A 175 -34.85 -5.58 -11.48
CA GLN A 175 -36.16 -4.93 -11.48
C GLN A 175 -36.80 -5.02 -10.09
N LEU A 176 -36.76 -3.93 -9.35
CA LEU A 176 -37.31 -3.79 -8.01
C LEU A 176 -38.68 -3.11 -8.04
N GLU A 177 -39.76 -3.90 -7.96
CA GLU A 177 -41.14 -3.43 -7.80
C GLU A 177 -41.69 -3.71 -6.39
N GLY A 178 -41.13 -4.69 -5.69
CA GLY A 178 -41.46 -5.04 -4.31
C GLY A 178 -40.76 -4.17 -3.28
N LYS A 179 -40.89 -4.56 -2.01
CA LYS A 179 -40.21 -3.92 -0.88
C LYS A 179 -39.16 -4.84 -0.29
N ILE A 180 -37.93 -4.39 -0.19
CA ILE A 180 -36.82 -5.10 0.47
C ILE A 180 -36.60 -4.48 1.85
N ILE A 181 -36.48 -5.30 2.89
CA ILE A 181 -36.45 -4.89 4.30
C ILE A 181 -35.18 -5.41 4.98
N ALA A 182 -34.51 -4.53 5.73
CA ALA A 182 -33.33 -4.85 6.51
C ALA A 182 -33.68 -5.54 7.84
N PRO A 183 -32.92 -6.56 8.30
CA PRO A 183 -33.16 -7.19 9.60
C PRO A 183 -32.79 -6.28 10.77
N THR A 184 -33.62 -6.29 11.81
CA THR A 184 -33.43 -5.51 13.05
C THR A 184 -32.72 -6.30 14.17
N SER A 185 -32.44 -7.58 13.95
CA SER A 185 -31.70 -8.43 14.89
C SER A 185 -30.21 -8.44 14.55
N SER A 186 -29.36 -8.16 15.55
CA SER A 186 -27.89 -8.23 15.46
C SER A 186 -27.36 -9.55 14.93
N VAL A 187 -28.06 -10.67 15.19
CA VAL A 187 -27.67 -12.01 14.75
C VAL A 187 -27.55 -12.09 13.22
N ALA A 188 -28.43 -11.40 12.48
CA ALA A 188 -28.41 -11.41 11.02
C ALA A 188 -27.21 -10.65 10.41
N TRP A 189 -26.56 -9.78 11.19
CA TRP A 189 -25.43 -8.94 10.75
C TRP A 189 -24.06 -9.50 11.18
N GLY A 190 -24.04 -10.57 11.98
CA GLY A 190 -22.80 -11.18 12.48
C GLY A 190 -21.94 -10.18 13.27
N LEU A 191 -20.64 -10.13 12.96
CA LEU A 191 -19.68 -9.20 13.59
C LEU A 191 -19.79 -7.75 13.07
N GLY A 192 -20.74 -7.46 12.18
CA GLY A 192 -20.91 -6.16 11.53
C GLY A 192 -20.26 -6.08 10.15
N LEU A 193 -20.97 -5.47 9.19
CA LEU A 193 -20.54 -5.29 7.81
C LEU A 193 -20.78 -3.83 7.39
N LEU A 194 -19.93 -3.31 6.50
CA LEU A 194 -20.02 -1.94 5.98
C LEU A 194 -21.15 -1.73 4.96
N GLN A 195 -21.75 -2.80 4.45
CA GLN A 195 -22.82 -2.75 3.46
C GLN A 195 -23.86 -3.86 3.66
N TRP A 196 -25.10 -3.56 3.31
CA TRP A 196 -26.23 -4.47 3.35
C TRP A 196 -26.45 -5.15 1.99
N ILE A 197 -26.81 -4.39 0.95
CA ILE A 197 -27.00 -4.90 -0.41
C ILE A 197 -25.83 -4.40 -1.27
N GLN A 198 -25.04 -5.32 -1.82
CA GLN A 198 -23.87 -4.99 -2.63
C GLN A 198 -23.96 -5.54 -4.05
N PHE A 199 -23.62 -4.70 -5.04
CA PHE A 199 -23.37 -5.09 -6.43
C PHE A 199 -21.88 -4.87 -6.74
N LYS A 200 -21.16 -5.91 -7.13
CA LYS A 200 -19.68 -5.89 -7.17
C LYS A 200 -19.10 -6.47 -8.45
N LYS A 201 -18.22 -5.69 -9.09
CA LYS A 201 -17.49 -6.02 -10.34
C LYS A 201 -18.42 -6.35 -11.50
N LEU A 202 -19.40 -5.50 -11.76
CA LEU A 202 -20.37 -5.68 -12.85
C LEU A 202 -20.13 -4.69 -14.00
N ASN A 203 -20.65 -5.01 -15.18
CA ASN A 203 -20.56 -4.19 -16.39
C ASN A 203 -21.96 -4.07 -17.00
N ARG A 204 -22.45 -2.84 -17.24
CA ARG A 204 -23.82 -2.57 -17.72
C ARG A 204 -24.89 -3.21 -16.83
N ILE A 205 -24.92 -2.79 -15.57
CA ILE A 205 -25.94 -3.20 -14.58
C ILE A 205 -26.95 -2.06 -14.39
N THR A 206 -28.24 -2.38 -14.50
CA THR A 206 -29.33 -1.44 -14.24
C THR A 206 -30.12 -1.89 -13.01
N ILE A 207 -30.37 -1.00 -12.06
CA ILE A 207 -31.38 -1.16 -11.03
C ILE A 207 -32.56 -0.25 -11.37
N SER A 208 -33.76 -0.80 -11.53
CA SER A 208 -34.93 -0.06 -12.00
C SER A 208 -36.22 -0.58 -11.37
N GLY A 209 -37.27 0.24 -11.38
CA GLY A 209 -38.61 -0.13 -10.90
C GLY A 209 -39.17 0.90 -9.92
N SER A 210 -40.33 0.62 -9.33
CA SER A 210 -41.06 1.50 -8.40
C SER A 210 -40.96 1.10 -6.93
N GLY A 211 -40.20 0.03 -6.63
CA GLY A 211 -40.09 -0.59 -5.32
C GLY A 211 -39.24 0.18 -4.31
N THR A 212 -39.21 -0.35 -3.08
CA THR A 212 -38.64 0.33 -1.90
C THR A 212 -37.56 -0.51 -1.21
N ILE A 213 -36.44 0.11 -0.84
CA ILE A 213 -35.41 -0.45 0.04
C ILE A 213 -35.56 0.21 1.43
N GLU A 214 -36.06 -0.55 2.40
CA GLU A 214 -36.35 -0.14 3.78
C GLU A 214 -35.21 -0.58 4.72
N GLY A 215 -34.36 0.37 5.13
CA GLY A 215 -33.16 0.11 5.93
C GLY A 215 -33.39 -0.11 7.43
N GLN A 216 -34.60 0.12 7.95
CA GLN A 216 -34.94 0.04 9.38
C GLN A 216 -33.94 0.73 10.33
N GLY A 217 -33.39 1.86 9.90
CA GLY A 217 -32.26 2.55 10.56
C GLY A 217 -32.48 2.94 12.01
N SER A 218 -33.73 3.05 12.49
CA SER A 218 -34.05 3.44 13.87
C SER A 218 -33.37 2.56 14.94
N VAL A 219 -33.21 1.25 14.69
CA VAL A 219 -32.50 0.34 15.62
C VAL A 219 -30.98 0.57 15.64
N TRP A 220 -30.44 1.24 14.63
CA TRP A 220 -29.02 1.62 14.51
C TRP A 220 -28.74 3.05 14.97
N TRP A 221 -29.78 3.87 15.20
CA TRP A 221 -29.64 5.28 15.57
C TRP A 221 -29.68 5.52 17.09
N ASN A 222 -30.25 4.58 17.85
CA ASN A 222 -30.42 4.69 19.29
C ASN A 222 -29.11 4.38 20.05
N ASN A 223 -28.53 5.39 20.71
CA ASN A 223 -27.38 5.26 21.61
C ASN A 223 -27.77 5.06 23.09
N GLU A 224 -29.06 5.02 23.42
CA GLU A 224 -29.56 4.83 24.78
C GLU A 224 -29.35 3.39 25.27
N PRO A 225 -29.02 3.17 26.56
CA PRO A 225 -28.84 1.84 27.13
C PRO A 225 -30.19 1.15 27.40
N LEU A 226 -30.84 0.71 26.33
CA LEU A 226 -32.04 -0.13 26.39
C LEU A 226 -31.72 -1.52 26.96
N ASP A 227 -32.75 -2.11 27.57
CA ASP A 227 -32.63 -3.05 28.69
C ASP A 227 -31.95 -4.40 28.39
N LEU A 228 -31.51 -5.04 29.49
CA LEU A 228 -30.81 -6.32 29.54
C LEU A 228 -31.65 -7.49 29.00
N LYS A 229 -31.76 -7.66 27.67
CA LYS A 229 -32.05 -8.95 26.99
C LYS A 229 -31.90 -9.00 25.47
N LEU A 230 -31.75 -7.88 24.76
CA LEU A 230 -31.51 -7.89 23.31
C LEU A 230 -30.01 -7.80 23.00
N SER A 231 -29.49 -8.67 22.14
CA SER A 231 -28.10 -8.60 21.67
C SER A 231 -27.90 -7.31 20.86
N ARG A 232 -26.97 -6.46 21.30
CA ARG A 232 -26.74 -5.13 20.71
C ARG A 232 -26.37 -5.22 19.23
N MET A 233 -26.85 -4.25 18.44
CA MET A 233 -26.42 -4.09 17.04
C MET A 233 -24.91 -3.84 16.97
N PRO A 234 -24.23 -4.28 15.88
CA PRO A 234 -22.83 -3.94 15.66
C PRO A 234 -22.60 -2.42 15.67
N SER A 235 -21.43 -1.98 16.14
CA SER A 235 -21.06 -0.56 16.14
C SER A 235 -20.85 0.02 14.75
N THR A 236 -20.51 -0.83 13.77
CA THR A 236 -20.41 -0.48 12.35
C THR A 236 -21.79 -0.52 11.71
N LYS A 237 -22.27 0.63 11.26
CA LYS A 237 -23.56 0.75 10.55
C LYS A 237 -23.36 0.44 9.06
N PRO A 238 -24.28 -0.28 8.40
CA PRO A 238 -24.16 -0.60 6.98
C PRO A 238 -24.72 0.50 6.06
N THR A 239 -24.11 0.65 4.88
CA THR A 239 -24.72 1.27 3.70
C THR A 239 -25.88 0.40 3.19
N SER A 240 -27.02 0.98 2.82
CA SER A 240 -28.17 0.23 2.28
C SER A 240 -27.85 -0.42 0.93
N LEU A 241 -27.49 0.38 -0.08
CA LEU A 241 -27.15 -0.08 -1.43
C LEU A 241 -25.74 0.39 -1.83
N ARG A 242 -24.84 -0.54 -2.17
CA ARG A 242 -23.45 -0.25 -2.55
C ARG A 242 -23.07 -0.86 -3.90
N PHE A 243 -22.45 -0.07 -4.76
CA PHE A 243 -21.72 -0.54 -5.94
C PHE A 243 -20.21 -0.52 -5.66
N TYR A 244 -19.50 -1.57 -6.11
CA TYR A 244 -18.05 -1.66 -5.95
C TYR A 244 -17.36 -2.17 -7.22
N GLY A 245 -16.49 -1.37 -7.83
CA GLY A 245 -15.65 -1.82 -8.95
C GLY A 245 -16.43 -2.09 -10.24
N SER A 246 -17.56 -1.42 -10.46
CA SER A 246 -18.48 -1.65 -11.58
C SER A 246 -18.43 -0.52 -12.62
N ASP A 247 -18.61 -0.87 -13.90
CA ASP A 247 -18.68 0.06 -15.04
C ASP A 247 -20.10 0.09 -15.63
N GLN A 248 -20.51 1.27 -16.13
CA GLN A 248 -21.82 1.51 -16.75
C GLN A 248 -22.98 1.10 -15.82
N VAL A 249 -23.09 1.77 -14.68
CA VAL A 249 -24.12 1.49 -13.67
C VAL A 249 -25.27 2.48 -13.83
N THR A 250 -26.51 1.99 -13.97
CA THR A 250 -27.72 2.82 -13.96
C THR A 250 -28.57 2.50 -12.72
N VAL A 251 -29.07 3.51 -12.01
CA VAL A 251 -30.01 3.36 -10.89
C VAL A 251 -31.18 4.33 -11.06
N THR A 252 -32.41 3.83 -11.19
CA THR A 252 -33.58 4.67 -11.50
C THR A 252 -34.89 4.21 -10.84
N GLY A 253 -35.79 5.16 -10.56
CA GLY A 253 -37.19 4.93 -10.14
C GLY A 253 -37.41 4.46 -8.70
N ILE A 254 -36.41 3.82 -8.08
CA ILE A 254 -36.54 3.20 -6.76
C ILE A 254 -36.55 4.20 -5.61
N THR A 255 -37.19 3.81 -4.50
CA THR A 255 -37.13 4.53 -3.22
C THR A 255 -36.16 3.82 -2.26
N ILE A 256 -35.28 4.55 -1.59
CA ILE A 256 -34.43 4.03 -0.51
C ILE A 256 -34.70 4.84 0.75
N GLN A 257 -35.14 4.20 1.83
CA GLN A 257 -35.54 4.91 3.06
C GLN A 257 -34.95 4.31 4.33
N ASN A 258 -34.85 5.16 5.37
CA ASN A 258 -34.38 4.82 6.71
C ASN A 258 -33.03 4.07 6.71
N SER A 259 -32.04 4.52 5.93
CA SER A 259 -30.75 3.82 5.88
C SER A 259 -30.05 3.84 7.25
N PRO A 260 -29.39 2.75 7.69
CA PRO A 260 -28.56 2.77 8.89
C PRO A 260 -27.44 3.81 8.87
N GLN A 261 -26.88 4.12 7.68
CA GLN A 261 -25.84 5.15 7.49
C GLN A 261 -25.84 5.83 6.11
N THR A 262 -26.00 5.09 5.02
CA THR A 262 -25.87 5.68 3.66
C THR A 262 -26.82 4.97 2.72
N HIS A 263 -27.71 5.71 2.05
CA HIS A 263 -28.73 5.13 1.19
C HIS A 263 -28.09 4.48 -0.04
N LEU A 264 -27.21 5.20 -0.74
CA LEU A 264 -26.55 4.74 -1.97
C LEU A 264 -25.05 5.12 -1.96
N LYS A 265 -24.15 4.15 -2.14
CA LYS A 265 -22.70 4.36 -2.25
C LYS A 265 -22.14 3.79 -3.55
N PHE A 266 -21.34 4.58 -4.26
CA PHE A 266 -20.50 4.11 -5.36
C PHE A 266 -19.03 4.17 -4.95
N ASP A 267 -18.33 3.07 -5.14
CA ASP A 267 -16.91 2.92 -4.82
C ASP A 267 -16.17 2.30 -6.00
N SER A 268 -15.14 2.96 -6.49
CA SER A 268 -14.30 2.46 -7.58
C SER A 268 -15.10 2.20 -8.86
N CYS A 269 -16.12 3.01 -9.13
CA CYS A 269 -17.05 2.86 -10.27
C CYS A 269 -16.73 3.82 -11.42
N THR A 270 -17.25 3.53 -12.62
CA THR A 270 -17.08 4.34 -13.82
C THR A 270 -18.38 4.34 -14.63
N ASN A 271 -18.68 5.45 -15.33
CA ASN A 271 -19.90 5.62 -16.13
C ASN A 271 -21.17 5.36 -15.30
N VAL A 272 -21.39 6.15 -14.24
CA VAL A 272 -22.54 5.98 -13.35
C VAL A 272 -23.66 6.96 -13.73
N GLN A 273 -24.89 6.47 -13.84
CA GLN A 273 -26.09 7.29 -14.02
C GLN A 273 -27.11 7.00 -12.90
N VAL A 274 -27.62 8.05 -12.27
CA VAL A 274 -28.66 7.95 -11.24
C VAL A 274 -29.74 8.99 -11.51
N PHE A 275 -30.99 8.57 -11.67
CA PHE A 275 -32.09 9.50 -11.92
C PHE A 275 -33.46 8.99 -11.47
N GLY A 276 -34.39 9.89 -11.14
CA GLY A 276 -35.74 9.53 -10.73
C GLY A 276 -35.84 8.65 -9.48
N ILE A 277 -34.80 8.60 -8.63
CA ILE A 277 -34.82 7.92 -7.33
C ILE A 277 -35.25 8.89 -6.22
N SER A 278 -35.79 8.33 -5.14
CA SER A 278 -36.08 9.06 -3.90
C SER A 278 -35.28 8.49 -2.73
N THR A 279 -34.68 9.34 -1.90
CA THR A 279 -34.05 8.93 -0.63
C THR A 279 -34.59 9.72 0.57
N SER A 280 -34.97 9.02 1.65
CA SER A 280 -35.58 9.66 2.81
C SER A 280 -35.19 9.02 4.15
N SER A 281 -35.07 9.84 5.19
CA SER A 281 -34.94 9.40 6.59
C SER A 281 -35.49 10.51 7.50
N PRO A 282 -35.93 10.22 8.74
CA PRO A 282 -36.39 11.24 9.67
C PRO A 282 -35.32 12.32 9.91
N GLY A 283 -35.70 13.59 10.04
CA GLY A 283 -34.74 14.70 10.18
C GLY A 283 -33.86 14.65 11.44
N ASN A 284 -34.22 13.83 12.43
CA ASN A 284 -33.42 13.54 13.62
C ASN A 284 -32.51 12.30 13.48
N SER A 285 -32.46 11.65 12.30
CA SER A 285 -31.61 10.49 12.06
C SER A 285 -30.11 10.90 12.00
N PRO A 286 -29.21 10.22 12.75
CA PRO A 286 -27.80 10.55 12.79
C PRO A 286 -27.03 9.96 11.59
N ASN A 287 -26.43 10.85 10.80
CA ASN A 287 -25.47 10.52 9.72
C ASN A 287 -26.04 9.58 8.65
N THR A 288 -27.22 9.93 8.11
CA THR A 288 -27.96 9.24 7.04
C THR A 288 -27.70 9.89 5.68
N ASP A 289 -26.51 9.65 5.12
CA ASP A 289 -26.11 10.21 3.83
C ASP A 289 -27.00 9.67 2.68
N GLY A 290 -27.37 10.52 1.71
CA GLY A 290 -28.16 10.10 0.55
C GLY A 290 -27.30 9.33 -0.45
N ILE A 291 -26.58 10.08 -1.30
CA ILE A 291 -25.60 9.50 -2.24
C ILE A 291 -24.17 9.82 -1.79
N HIS A 292 -23.32 8.80 -1.75
CA HIS A 292 -21.90 8.87 -1.39
C HIS A 292 -21.04 8.39 -2.58
N LEU A 293 -20.21 9.27 -3.14
CA LEU A 293 -19.27 8.94 -4.23
C LEU A 293 -17.83 8.87 -3.70
N GLN A 294 -17.19 7.70 -3.90
CA GLN A 294 -15.81 7.41 -3.53
C GLN A 294 -15.08 6.77 -4.71
N ASN A 295 -13.84 7.20 -5.01
CA ASN A 295 -12.97 6.61 -6.04
C ASN A 295 -13.63 6.39 -7.42
N SER A 296 -14.65 7.18 -7.76
CA SER A 296 -15.53 6.96 -8.91
C SER A 296 -15.48 8.15 -9.85
N LYS A 297 -15.66 7.89 -11.14
CA LYS A 297 -15.55 8.90 -12.21
C LYS A 297 -16.64 8.75 -13.26
N ASP A 298 -16.82 9.78 -14.08
CA ASP A 298 -17.82 9.80 -15.15
C ASP A 298 -19.24 9.55 -14.55
N VAL A 299 -19.65 10.40 -13.60
CA VAL A 299 -20.87 10.21 -12.78
C VAL A 299 -21.90 11.31 -13.06
N LEU A 300 -23.11 10.92 -13.49
CA LEU A 300 -24.25 11.80 -13.69
C LEU A 300 -25.38 11.44 -12.74
N ILE A 301 -25.79 12.40 -11.90
CA ILE A 301 -26.90 12.27 -10.94
C ILE A 301 -27.89 13.39 -11.25
N HIS A 302 -29.10 13.07 -11.70
CA HIS A 302 -30.05 14.09 -12.13
C HIS A 302 -31.51 13.76 -11.84
N ASP A 303 -32.36 14.77 -11.62
CA ASP A 303 -33.80 14.61 -11.42
C ASP A 303 -34.13 13.65 -10.24
N VAL A 304 -33.61 13.96 -9.05
CA VAL A 304 -33.71 13.11 -7.85
C VAL A 304 -34.14 13.88 -6.59
N ASP A 305 -34.95 13.24 -5.76
CA ASP A 305 -35.38 13.73 -4.44
C ASP A 305 -34.47 13.12 -3.36
N LEU A 306 -33.61 13.92 -2.70
CA LEU A 306 -32.55 13.38 -1.86
C LEU A 306 -32.50 13.93 -0.42
N ALA A 307 -32.11 13.04 0.50
CA ALA A 307 -31.81 13.37 1.89
C ALA A 307 -30.42 14.01 2.10
N CYS A 308 -29.49 13.93 1.14
CA CYS A 308 -28.15 14.57 1.12
C CYS A 308 -27.36 14.15 -0.14
N VAL A 309 -26.53 15.02 -0.72
CA VAL A 309 -25.49 14.63 -1.70
C VAL A 309 -24.09 14.86 -1.14
N ARG A 310 -23.27 13.80 -1.11
CA ARG A 310 -21.88 13.85 -0.66
C ARG A 310 -20.92 13.24 -1.69
N VAL A 311 -19.94 14.04 -2.09
CA VAL A 311 -18.67 13.53 -2.62
C VAL A 311 -17.72 13.43 -1.43
N SER A 312 -17.15 12.26 -1.17
CA SER A 312 -16.18 12.11 -0.10
C SER A 312 -15.25 10.96 -0.40
N VAL A 313 -13.96 11.18 -0.20
CA VAL A 313 -12.99 10.10 -0.34
C VAL A 313 -12.26 9.93 0.97
N SER A 314 -12.52 8.78 1.57
CA SER A 314 -11.92 8.32 2.80
C SER A 314 -11.29 6.96 2.55
N ASP A 315 -9.96 6.86 2.57
CA ASP A 315 -9.29 5.57 2.77
C ASP A 315 -9.00 5.37 4.27
N PRO A 316 -9.65 4.40 4.93
CA PRO A 316 -9.35 4.01 6.31
C PRO A 316 -7.88 3.67 6.59
N ARG A 317 -7.06 3.46 5.56
CA ARG A 317 -5.66 3.01 5.65
C ARG A 317 -4.66 4.03 5.09
N GLY A 318 -5.10 5.20 4.63
CA GLY A 318 -4.22 6.31 4.21
C GLY A 318 -3.61 6.19 2.80
N GLY A 319 -4.28 5.51 1.86
CA GLY A 319 -3.94 5.49 0.44
C GLY A 319 -4.53 6.65 -0.38
N SER A 320 -4.21 6.65 -1.67
CA SER A 320 -4.66 7.64 -2.65
C SER A 320 -5.94 7.21 -3.39
N GLY A 321 -6.64 8.20 -3.95
CA GLY A 321 -7.88 8.01 -4.70
C GLY A 321 -8.21 9.24 -5.55
N SER A 322 -9.29 9.16 -6.33
CA SER A 322 -9.76 10.30 -7.11
C SER A 322 -11.26 10.23 -7.37
N VAL A 323 -11.94 11.36 -7.30
CA VAL A 323 -13.30 11.53 -7.85
C VAL A 323 -13.25 12.66 -8.86
N HIS A 324 -13.64 12.40 -10.11
CA HIS A 324 -13.66 13.42 -11.14
C HIS A 324 -14.80 13.25 -12.14
N ASP A 325 -15.16 14.35 -12.81
CA ASP A 325 -16.24 14.43 -13.80
C ASP A 325 -17.59 13.95 -13.23
N VAL A 326 -18.07 14.70 -12.24
CA VAL A 326 -19.33 14.42 -11.51
C VAL A 326 -20.31 15.56 -11.74
N VAL A 327 -21.52 15.25 -12.21
CA VAL A 327 -22.58 16.23 -12.43
C VAL A 327 -23.80 15.89 -11.57
N PHE A 328 -24.18 16.81 -10.69
CA PHE A 328 -25.45 16.83 -9.97
C PHE A 328 -26.37 17.87 -10.61
N LEU A 329 -27.55 17.46 -11.08
CA LEU A 329 -28.47 18.34 -11.83
C LEU A 329 -29.92 18.21 -11.35
N ASN A 330 -30.61 19.33 -11.13
CA ASN A 330 -32.02 19.37 -10.72
C ASN A 330 -32.31 18.48 -9.48
N ILE A 331 -31.62 18.79 -8.38
CA ILE A 331 -31.68 18.01 -7.13
C ILE A 331 -32.63 18.70 -6.15
N GLN A 332 -33.62 18.00 -5.62
CA GLN A 332 -34.47 18.49 -4.54
C GLN A 332 -34.02 17.95 -3.19
N VAL A 333 -34.01 18.81 -2.15
CA VAL A 333 -33.62 18.42 -0.77
C VAL A 333 -34.61 18.96 0.27
N THR A 334 -34.95 18.15 1.27
CA THR A 334 -35.89 18.56 2.35
C THR A 334 -35.35 18.24 3.74
N GLU A 335 -35.29 19.27 4.60
CA GLU A 335 -34.82 19.23 6.01
C GLU A 335 -33.39 18.69 6.24
N VAL A 336 -32.56 18.71 5.20
CA VAL A 336 -31.24 18.08 5.19
C VAL A 336 -30.22 18.81 6.08
N GLN A 337 -29.43 18.09 6.88
CA GLN A 337 -28.41 18.75 7.71
C GLN A 337 -27.37 19.51 6.87
N ARG A 338 -26.82 18.86 5.83
CA ARG A 338 -25.85 19.43 4.89
C ARG A 338 -26.14 18.99 3.46
N PRO A 339 -26.88 19.79 2.66
CA PRO A 339 -27.28 19.42 1.30
C PRO A 339 -26.12 19.08 0.37
N ILE A 340 -25.11 19.97 0.30
CA ILE A 340 -23.97 19.85 -0.61
C ILE A 340 -22.71 19.66 0.23
N VAL A 341 -22.04 18.52 0.06
CA VAL A 341 -20.80 18.20 0.80
C VAL A 341 -19.72 17.67 -0.14
N ILE A 342 -18.55 18.30 -0.10
CA ILE A 342 -17.26 17.68 -0.42
C ILE A 342 -16.46 17.64 0.88
N ASP A 343 -16.09 16.45 1.37
CA ASP A 343 -15.29 16.31 2.60
C ASP A 343 -14.14 15.32 2.37
N GLN A 344 -12.95 15.87 2.11
CA GLN A 344 -11.69 15.14 1.92
C GLN A 344 -11.04 14.74 3.27
N TYR A 345 -11.65 15.08 4.41
CA TYR A 345 -11.23 14.66 5.76
C TYR A 345 -12.20 13.65 6.40
N TYR A 346 -13.20 13.16 5.65
CA TYR A 346 -14.20 12.22 6.13
C TYR A 346 -13.58 10.86 6.52
N CYS A 347 -14.20 10.15 7.46
CA CYS A 347 -13.88 8.76 7.77
C CYS A 347 -15.13 8.06 8.34
N ASP A 348 -15.37 6.81 7.95
CA ASP A 348 -16.53 5.99 8.35
C ASP A 348 -16.28 5.09 9.57
N HIS A 349 -15.10 5.17 10.19
CA HIS A 349 -14.72 4.35 11.36
C HIS A 349 -14.59 5.15 12.66
N ALA A 350 -14.78 4.45 13.80
CA ALA A 350 -14.76 5.01 15.14
C ALA A 350 -13.39 5.55 15.64
N SER A 351 -12.30 5.31 14.90
CA SER A 351 -10.97 5.80 15.28
C SER A 351 -10.12 6.18 14.06
N CYS A 352 -10.34 7.37 13.52
CA CYS A 352 -9.48 7.97 12.50
C CYS A 352 -8.86 9.27 13.03
N LYS A 353 -7.62 9.56 12.63
CA LYS A 353 -7.03 10.90 12.79
C LYS A 353 -7.27 11.66 11.50
N ASN A 354 -7.71 12.92 11.60
CA ASN A 354 -7.66 13.84 10.46
C ASN A 354 -6.23 13.87 9.92
N GLN A 355 -6.08 13.53 8.65
CA GLN A 355 -4.84 13.61 7.88
C GLN A 355 -5.19 14.38 6.61
N THR A 356 -4.30 15.24 6.13
CA THR A 356 -4.43 15.82 4.79
C THR A 356 -4.39 14.67 3.79
N SER A 357 -5.43 14.54 2.98
CA SER A 357 -5.66 13.35 2.17
C SER A 357 -4.93 13.43 0.83
N ALA A 358 -4.40 12.27 0.39
CA ALA A 358 -3.69 12.10 -0.87
C ALA A 358 -4.65 11.83 -2.04
N VAL A 359 -5.78 12.55 -2.09
CA VAL A 359 -6.90 12.27 -2.98
C VAL A 359 -7.26 13.50 -3.77
N ALA A 360 -7.35 13.41 -5.11
CA ALA A 360 -7.87 14.48 -5.95
C ALA A 360 -9.41 14.48 -6.01
N VAL A 361 -10.02 15.68 -5.97
CA VAL A 361 -11.42 15.89 -6.36
C VAL A 361 -11.45 17.01 -7.39
N SER A 362 -11.95 16.72 -8.60
CA SER A 362 -11.99 17.72 -9.69
C SER A 362 -13.23 17.61 -10.57
N GLY A 363 -13.63 18.68 -11.25
CA GLY A 363 -14.70 18.62 -12.26
C GLY A 363 -16.06 18.23 -11.67
N VAL A 364 -16.43 18.78 -10.51
CA VAL A 364 -17.72 18.51 -9.85
C VAL A 364 -18.67 19.68 -10.08
N THR A 365 -19.75 19.43 -10.83
CA THR A 365 -20.81 20.42 -11.09
C THR A 365 -22.03 20.15 -10.19
N TYR A 366 -22.53 21.17 -9.50
CA TYR A 366 -23.85 21.18 -8.91
C TYR A 366 -24.70 22.24 -9.61
N SER A 367 -25.75 21.82 -10.31
CA SER A 367 -26.69 22.68 -11.04
C SER A 367 -28.12 22.45 -10.53
N ASP A 368 -28.85 23.54 -10.28
CA ASP A 368 -30.25 23.52 -9.85
C ASP A 368 -30.53 22.67 -8.60
N VAL A 369 -29.67 22.78 -7.58
CA VAL A 369 -29.93 22.18 -6.26
C VAL A 369 -30.85 23.10 -5.45
N ARG A 370 -32.07 22.64 -5.13
CA ARG A 370 -33.11 23.47 -4.49
C ARG A 370 -33.70 22.76 -3.27
N GLY A 371 -34.10 23.53 -2.24
CA GLY A 371 -34.79 22.96 -1.09
C GLY A 371 -34.48 23.60 0.26
N THR A 372 -34.43 22.78 1.32
CA THR A 372 -34.23 23.24 2.71
C THR A 372 -33.13 22.52 3.47
N TYR A 373 -32.51 23.23 4.45
CA TYR A 373 -31.44 22.71 5.29
C TYR A 373 -31.58 23.04 6.78
N THR A 374 -30.99 22.21 7.64
CA THR A 374 -31.12 22.30 9.11
C THR A 374 -29.82 22.61 9.87
N VAL A 375 -28.64 22.48 9.26
CA VAL A 375 -27.34 22.79 9.92
C VAL A 375 -26.45 23.73 9.09
N GLN A 376 -26.07 23.36 7.86
CA GLN A 376 -25.13 24.12 7.04
C GLN A 376 -25.45 23.89 5.54
N PRO A 377 -25.57 24.92 4.69
CA PRO A 377 -26.06 24.76 3.32
C PRO A 377 -25.06 24.06 2.39
N VAL A 378 -23.78 24.44 2.49
CA VAL A 378 -22.66 23.93 1.68
C VAL A 378 -21.47 23.69 2.61
N ARG A 379 -20.77 22.58 2.40
CA ARG A 379 -19.51 22.26 3.06
C ARG A 379 -18.52 21.67 2.06
N PHE A 380 -17.57 22.48 1.64
CA PHE A 380 -16.35 22.04 0.98
C PHE A 380 -15.20 22.10 1.99
N ALA A 381 -14.77 20.94 2.45
CA ALA A 381 -13.62 20.77 3.33
C ALA A 381 -12.55 19.99 2.56
N CYS A 382 -11.81 20.72 1.72
CA CYS A 382 -10.81 20.14 0.84
C CYS A 382 -9.40 20.12 1.46
N SER A 383 -8.48 19.33 0.91
CA SER A 383 -7.15 19.08 1.46
C SER A 383 -6.19 20.24 1.16
N ASP A 384 -5.45 20.71 2.17
CA ASP A 384 -4.39 21.72 2.00
C ASP A 384 -3.29 21.26 1.02
N ASP A 385 -3.06 19.94 0.94
CA ASP A 385 -2.07 19.33 0.06
C ASP A 385 -2.64 18.97 -1.33
N MET A 386 -3.98 18.87 -1.47
CA MET A 386 -4.70 18.42 -2.68
C MET A 386 -6.06 19.13 -2.79
N PRO A 387 -6.08 20.42 -3.17
CA PRO A 387 -7.31 21.21 -3.22
C PRO A 387 -8.34 20.63 -4.20
N CYS A 388 -9.61 20.89 -3.97
CA CYS A 388 -10.67 20.56 -4.92
C CYS A 388 -10.63 21.58 -6.07
N THR A 389 -10.58 21.13 -7.33
CA THR A 389 -10.51 22.02 -8.51
C THR A 389 -11.72 21.86 -9.43
N ASP A 390 -11.93 22.81 -10.33
CA ASP A 390 -12.98 22.79 -11.35
C ASP A 390 -14.38 22.46 -10.78
N ILE A 391 -14.69 23.04 -9.62
CA ILE A 391 -16.01 22.93 -8.99
C ILE A 391 -16.94 23.99 -9.59
N THR A 392 -18.06 23.58 -10.17
CA THR A 392 -19.04 24.49 -10.77
C THR A 392 -20.30 24.53 -9.93
N LEU A 393 -20.76 25.72 -9.56
CA LEU A 393 -22.02 25.95 -8.85
C LEU A 393 -22.96 26.82 -9.69
N SER A 394 -24.17 26.31 -9.93
CA SER A 394 -25.20 26.96 -10.76
C SER A 394 -26.60 26.71 -10.15
N GLY A 395 -27.48 27.70 -10.14
CA GLY A 395 -28.88 27.56 -9.72
C GLY A 395 -29.15 27.13 -8.26
N ILE A 396 -28.21 27.30 -7.32
CA ILE A 396 -28.34 26.81 -5.93
C ILE A 396 -29.35 27.65 -5.12
N GLN A 397 -30.43 27.03 -4.64
CA GLN A 397 -31.52 27.68 -3.89
C GLN A 397 -31.92 26.90 -2.63
N LEU A 398 -31.13 27.04 -1.57
CA LEU A 398 -31.28 26.38 -0.27
C LEU A 398 -31.76 27.35 0.80
N LYS A 399 -32.82 27.00 1.53
CA LYS A 399 -33.41 27.83 2.60
C LYS A 399 -33.25 27.18 3.99
N PRO A 400 -32.87 27.93 5.04
CA PRO A 400 -32.78 27.37 6.38
C PRO A 400 -34.16 27.08 6.96
N VAL A 401 -34.29 25.95 7.66
CA VAL A 401 -35.48 25.63 8.46
C VAL A 401 -35.43 26.40 9.78
N GLN A 402 -36.41 27.30 9.98
CA GLN A 402 -36.39 28.33 11.04
C GLN A 402 -36.36 27.82 12.50
N SER A 403 -36.59 26.52 12.73
CA SER A 403 -36.60 25.90 14.06
C SER A 403 -35.22 25.44 14.57
N SER A 404 -34.19 25.40 13.72
CA SER A 404 -32.85 24.95 14.11
C SER A 404 -32.09 26.00 14.92
N ARG A 405 -31.61 25.62 16.11
CA ARG A 405 -30.88 26.52 17.03
C ARG A 405 -29.40 26.73 16.67
N HIS A 406 -28.86 25.98 15.70
CA HIS A 406 -27.44 25.97 15.36
C HIS A 406 -27.24 25.90 13.83
N LEU A 407 -27.60 26.98 13.15
CA LEU A 407 -27.24 27.20 11.75
C LEU A 407 -25.80 27.72 11.64
N TYR A 408 -25.05 27.20 10.68
CA TYR A 408 -23.70 27.62 10.35
C TYR A 408 -23.65 28.17 8.91
N ASP A 409 -22.81 29.18 8.71
CA ASP A 409 -22.49 29.71 7.38
C ASP A 409 -21.83 28.62 6.49
N PRO A 410 -21.88 28.76 5.16
CA PRO A 410 -21.15 27.89 4.24
C PRO A 410 -19.68 27.72 4.66
N LEU A 411 -19.17 26.48 4.66
CA LEU A 411 -17.72 26.26 4.77
C LEU A 411 -17.19 25.99 3.37
N CYS A 412 -16.20 26.77 2.96
CA CYS A 412 -15.46 26.53 1.73
C CYS A 412 -13.97 26.68 2.06
N TRP A 413 -13.20 25.62 1.85
CA TRP A 413 -11.79 25.52 2.23
C TRP A 413 -11.05 24.76 1.14
N GLU A 414 -9.97 25.35 0.61
CA GLU A 414 -9.12 24.83 -0.47
C GLU A 414 -9.91 24.28 -1.68
N VAL A 415 -10.87 25.09 -2.14
CA VAL A 415 -11.78 24.77 -3.23
C VAL A 415 -11.76 25.87 -4.30
N TYR A 416 -11.53 25.45 -5.55
CA TYR A 416 -11.29 26.30 -6.70
C TYR A 416 -12.30 25.97 -7.79
N GLY A 417 -12.85 26.98 -8.44
CA GLY A 417 -14.01 26.78 -9.30
C GLY A 417 -14.73 28.05 -9.74
N GLN A 418 -15.96 27.91 -10.20
CA GLN A 418 -16.78 29.01 -10.70
C GLN A 418 -18.22 28.96 -10.18
N LEU A 419 -18.74 30.14 -9.86
CA LEU A 419 -20.15 30.38 -9.52
C LEU A 419 -20.79 31.03 -10.77
N GLU A 420 -21.68 30.31 -11.45
CA GLU A 420 -22.27 30.77 -12.71
C GLU A 420 -23.47 31.71 -12.53
N THR A 421 -24.18 31.57 -11.40
CA THR A 421 -25.40 32.32 -11.07
C THR A 421 -25.43 32.68 -9.60
N ASP A 422 -26.12 33.76 -9.24
CA ASP A 422 -26.43 34.10 -7.84
C ASP A 422 -27.08 32.91 -7.10
N THR A 423 -26.67 32.69 -5.85
CA THR A 423 -27.17 31.60 -5.01
C THR A 423 -27.92 32.09 -3.78
N VAL A 424 -28.80 31.24 -3.26
CA VAL A 424 -29.45 31.44 -1.97
C VAL A 424 -29.06 30.26 -1.06
N PRO A 425 -28.42 30.48 0.11
CA PRO A 425 -27.80 31.74 0.53
C PRO A 425 -26.64 32.15 -0.41
N PRO A 426 -26.18 33.42 -0.35
CA PRO A 426 -25.03 33.86 -1.13
C PRO A 426 -23.78 33.03 -0.83
N LEU A 427 -23.08 32.61 -1.89
CA LEU A 427 -21.81 31.86 -1.84
C LEU A 427 -20.65 32.70 -2.39
N ASP A 428 -20.77 34.02 -2.36
CA ASP A 428 -19.75 34.96 -2.83
C ASP A 428 -18.41 34.73 -2.11
N GLY A 429 -17.36 34.42 -2.88
CA GLY A 429 -16.04 34.10 -2.33
C GLY A 429 -15.91 32.69 -1.72
N CYS A 430 -16.90 31.80 -1.87
CA CYS A 430 -16.77 30.39 -1.50
C CYS A 430 -15.77 29.64 -2.40
N LEU A 431 -15.80 29.90 -3.71
CA LEU A 431 -14.92 29.27 -4.69
C LEU A 431 -13.79 30.23 -5.05
N ASN A 432 -12.54 29.78 -4.89
CA ASN A 432 -11.37 30.52 -5.33
C ASN A 432 -11.29 30.55 -6.87
N GLN A 433 -10.93 31.70 -7.44
CA GLN A 433 -10.78 31.85 -8.88
C GLN A 433 -9.36 31.47 -9.36
N GLY A 434 -9.30 30.74 -10.47
CA GLY A 434 -8.06 30.23 -11.05
C GLY A 434 -7.68 28.86 -10.51
N ASN A 435 -6.80 28.16 -11.22
CA ASN A 435 -6.16 26.93 -10.74
C ASN A 435 -4.83 27.32 -10.06
N PRO A 436 -4.52 26.81 -8.84
CA PRO A 436 -3.29 27.16 -8.11
C PRO A 436 -1.98 26.99 -8.93
N ASP A 437 -1.96 26.14 -9.95
CA ASP A 437 -0.78 25.86 -10.77
C ASP A 437 -0.44 26.91 -11.86
N ARG A 438 -1.13 28.06 -11.94
CA ARG A 438 -0.95 29.04 -13.05
C ARG A 438 -0.39 30.43 -12.69
N ALA A 439 0.27 30.59 -11.56
CA ALA A 439 0.83 31.87 -11.11
C ALA A 439 2.36 32.03 -11.31
N ALA A 440 2.86 31.90 -12.54
CA ALA A 440 4.22 32.37 -12.90
C ALA A 440 4.38 32.74 -14.41
N ASP A 441 4.62 34.04 -14.64
CA ASP A 441 5.23 34.69 -15.81
C ASP A 441 4.55 34.80 -17.20
N LEU A 442 4.98 35.86 -17.91
CA LEU A 442 4.29 36.61 -18.98
C LEU A 442 5.04 36.48 -20.36
N PRO A 443 4.86 37.34 -21.37
CA PRO A 443 3.82 37.17 -22.40
C PRO A 443 4.32 37.21 -23.85
N GLY A 444 3.68 36.49 -24.79
CA GLY A 444 3.88 36.75 -26.23
C GLY A 444 3.32 35.71 -27.21
N LYS A 445 2.26 36.10 -27.96
CA LYS A 445 1.77 35.61 -29.28
C LYS A 445 2.43 34.33 -29.87
N VAL A 446 1.71 33.33 -30.36
CA VAL A 446 0.64 33.39 -31.40
C VAL A 446 -0.39 32.24 -31.26
N ARG A 447 -1.66 32.50 -31.64
CA ARG A 447 -2.82 31.57 -31.81
C ARG A 447 -2.90 31.18 -33.31
N CYS A 448 -3.38 30.03 -33.81
CA CYS A 448 -4.17 28.90 -33.30
C CYS A 448 -3.73 27.61 -34.03
N GLU A 449 -4.08 26.43 -33.53
CA GLU A 449 -4.89 25.43 -34.28
C GLU A 449 -5.34 24.28 -33.36
N GLU A 450 -6.52 23.73 -33.62
CA GLU A 450 -7.20 22.77 -32.74
C GLU A 450 -6.57 21.36 -32.82
N LYS A 451 -6.04 20.85 -31.71
CA LYS A 451 -5.84 19.40 -31.50
C LYS A 451 -6.21 18.99 -30.08
N ARG A 452 -6.96 17.89 -30.00
CA ARG A 452 -7.40 17.17 -28.80
C ARG A 452 -6.34 17.20 -27.69
N GLU A 453 -6.68 17.65 -26.49
CA GLU A 453 -5.80 17.53 -25.34
C GLU A 453 -5.74 16.06 -24.88
N GLU A 454 -4.55 15.46 -24.97
CA GLU A 454 -4.22 14.19 -24.31
C GLU A 454 -4.21 14.41 -22.79
N VAL A 455 -4.76 13.45 -22.02
CA VAL A 455 -4.70 13.44 -20.56
C VAL A 455 -3.24 13.57 -20.10
N MET A 456 -2.91 14.64 -19.37
CA MET A 456 -1.53 14.92 -18.96
C MET A 456 -1.02 13.85 -17.98
N GLY A 457 -0.20 12.95 -18.48
CA GLY A 457 0.53 11.98 -17.66
C GLY A 457 1.66 12.62 -16.86
N ARG A 458 1.90 12.14 -15.65
CA ARG A 458 2.99 12.60 -14.78
C ARG A 458 4.32 12.07 -15.30
N ALA A 459 5.39 12.86 -15.23
CA ALA A 459 6.66 12.55 -15.90
C ALA A 459 7.85 12.63 -14.94
N PHE A 460 8.68 11.59 -14.94
CA PHE A 460 9.89 11.50 -14.13
C PHE A 460 11.13 11.24 -14.98
N VAL A 461 12.31 11.63 -14.50
CA VAL A 461 13.57 11.29 -15.15
C VAL A 461 13.85 9.80 -14.98
N TYR A 462 13.59 9.29 -13.78
CA TYR A 462 13.83 7.90 -13.41
C TYR A 462 12.55 7.29 -12.84
N VAL A 463 12.12 6.15 -13.38
CA VAL A 463 11.05 5.33 -12.79
C VAL A 463 11.60 3.96 -12.45
N ILE A 464 11.36 3.49 -11.23
CA ILE A 464 11.58 2.11 -10.82
C ILE A 464 10.22 1.41 -10.73
N LEU A 465 10.02 0.36 -11.52
CA LEU A 465 8.79 -0.43 -11.48
C LEU A 465 8.97 -1.67 -10.60
N GLY A 466 8.27 -1.71 -9.47
CA GLY A 466 8.28 -2.73 -8.44
C GLY A 466 8.92 -2.22 -7.14
N GLY A 467 8.25 -2.33 -5.99
CA GLY A 467 8.75 -1.88 -4.68
C GLY A 467 9.62 -2.89 -3.92
N GLY A 468 10.30 -3.80 -4.62
CA GLY A 468 11.07 -4.88 -3.99
C GLY A 468 12.47 -4.46 -3.47
N VAL A 469 13.25 -5.46 -3.04
CA VAL A 469 14.64 -5.26 -2.56
C VAL A 469 15.47 -4.44 -3.56
N ALA A 470 15.43 -4.79 -4.85
CA ALA A 470 16.18 -4.08 -5.88
C ALA A 470 15.83 -2.58 -5.94
N ALA A 471 14.56 -2.21 -5.73
CA ALA A 471 14.12 -0.81 -5.78
C ALA A 471 14.64 0.02 -4.60
N GLY A 472 14.61 -0.52 -3.38
CA GLY A 472 15.19 0.16 -2.21
C GLY A 472 16.69 0.40 -2.35
N TYR A 473 17.43 -0.60 -2.87
CA TYR A 473 18.87 -0.46 -3.09
C TYR A 473 19.22 0.45 -4.28
N ALA A 474 18.39 0.49 -5.32
CA ALA A 474 18.51 1.47 -6.41
C ALA A 474 18.22 2.90 -5.92
N ALA A 475 17.17 3.11 -5.11
CA ALA A 475 16.84 4.42 -4.55
C ALA A 475 17.98 4.99 -3.70
N LEU A 476 18.59 4.16 -2.84
CA LEU A 476 19.76 4.54 -2.05
C LEU A 476 20.99 4.83 -2.94
N GLU A 477 21.16 4.14 -4.07
CA GLU A 477 22.23 4.44 -5.02
C GLU A 477 22.00 5.77 -5.75
N PHE A 478 20.76 6.06 -6.16
CA PHE A 478 20.39 7.34 -6.78
C PHE A 478 20.69 8.51 -5.84
N VAL A 479 20.36 8.39 -4.54
CA VAL A 479 20.68 9.40 -3.52
C VAL A 479 22.20 9.55 -3.33
N LYS A 480 22.95 8.44 -3.22
CA LYS A 480 24.42 8.48 -3.14
C LYS A 480 25.08 9.16 -4.33
N ARG A 481 24.41 9.19 -5.49
CA ARG A 481 24.87 9.77 -6.75
C ARG A 481 24.25 11.15 -7.06
N GLY A 482 23.48 11.71 -6.13
CA GLY A 482 22.96 13.07 -6.22
C GLY A 482 21.76 13.26 -7.15
N VAL A 483 20.82 12.30 -7.17
CA VAL A 483 19.50 12.51 -7.80
C VAL A 483 18.80 13.74 -7.20
N SER A 484 18.11 14.53 -8.02
CA SER A 484 17.39 15.72 -7.56
C SER A 484 16.01 15.35 -7.02
N SER A 485 15.49 16.16 -6.09
CA SER A 485 14.11 16.05 -5.60
C SER A 485 13.12 16.10 -6.76
N GLY A 486 12.20 15.13 -6.83
CA GLY A 486 11.18 15.02 -7.87
C GLY A 486 11.63 14.28 -9.15
N GLU A 487 12.91 13.90 -9.30
CA GLU A 487 13.37 13.19 -10.50
C GLU A 487 13.09 11.67 -10.49
N LEU A 488 12.93 11.06 -9.31
CA LEU A 488 12.79 9.62 -9.11
C LEU A 488 11.41 9.24 -8.56
N CYS A 489 10.74 8.32 -9.25
CA CYS A 489 9.51 7.67 -8.81
C CYS A 489 9.72 6.15 -8.67
N ILE A 490 9.12 5.54 -7.64
CA ILE A 490 9.02 4.08 -7.47
C ILE A 490 7.54 3.71 -7.45
N ILE A 491 7.12 2.85 -8.39
CA ILE A 491 5.75 2.35 -8.48
C ILE A 491 5.71 0.93 -7.93
N SER A 492 4.83 0.65 -6.97
CA SER A 492 4.74 -0.64 -6.28
C SER A 492 3.30 -1.08 -6.12
N ASP A 493 3.00 -2.31 -6.52
CA ASP A 493 1.73 -3.00 -6.24
C ASP A 493 1.56 -3.30 -4.73
N GLU A 494 2.67 -3.51 -4.01
CA GLU A 494 2.64 -3.66 -2.55
C GLU A 494 2.43 -2.28 -1.87
N PRO A 495 1.58 -2.17 -0.83
CA PRO A 495 1.26 -0.90 -0.14
C PRO A 495 2.34 -0.49 0.89
N PHE A 496 3.57 -0.96 0.75
CA PHE A 496 4.67 -0.77 1.70
C PHE A 496 5.93 -0.29 0.98
N ALA A 497 6.71 0.56 1.64
CA ALA A 497 8.04 0.92 1.16
C ALA A 497 8.98 -0.32 1.13
N PRO A 498 9.98 -0.35 0.24
CA PRO A 498 10.89 -1.49 0.05
C PRO A 498 11.44 -2.12 1.34
N TYR A 499 11.49 -3.46 1.38
CA TYR A 499 11.86 -4.23 2.56
C TYR A 499 12.67 -5.49 2.23
N GLU A 500 13.38 -6.00 3.24
CA GLU A 500 14.24 -7.17 3.15
C GLU A 500 13.41 -8.48 3.11
N ARG A 501 12.95 -8.85 1.91
CA ARG A 501 12.11 -10.04 1.67
C ARG A 501 12.61 -11.35 2.34
N PRO A 502 13.92 -11.64 2.50
CA PRO A 502 14.39 -12.85 3.20
C PRO A 502 14.02 -12.95 4.70
N ALA A 503 13.47 -11.89 5.31
CA ALA A 503 12.96 -11.92 6.67
C ALA A 503 11.63 -12.69 6.80
N LEU A 504 10.83 -12.73 5.72
CA LEU A 504 9.44 -13.23 5.73
C LEU A 504 9.31 -14.72 6.06
N SER A 505 10.26 -15.55 5.60
CA SER A 505 10.33 -16.99 5.88
C SER A 505 11.19 -17.33 7.11
N LYS A 506 11.69 -16.32 7.83
CA LYS A 506 12.61 -16.46 8.97
C LYS A 506 12.06 -15.74 10.19
N GLY A 507 12.68 -14.61 10.57
CA GLY A 507 12.32 -13.83 11.76
C GLY A 507 10.87 -13.35 11.80
N TYR A 508 10.15 -13.31 10.67
CA TYR A 508 8.75 -12.90 10.64
C TYR A 508 7.81 -13.97 11.21
N LEU A 509 8.18 -15.26 11.06
CA LEU A 509 7.36 -16.41 11.48
C LEU A 509 7.70 -16.92 12.90
N LEU A 510 8.62 -16.28 13.62
CA LEU A 510 8.98 -16.74 14.96
C LEU A 510 7.84 -16.49 15.97
N PRO A 511 7.57 -17.41 16.92
CA PRO A 511 6.55 -17.21 17.95
C PRO A 511 6.93 -16.10 18.95
N GLU A 512 8.23 -15.92 19.19
CA GLU A 512 8.76 -14.95 20.14
C GLU A 512 9.58 -13.87 19.42
N ALA A 513 9.36 -12.60 19.84
CA ALA A 513 9.98 -11.41 19.28
C ALA A 513 10.06 -11.34 17.73
N PRO A 514 8.97 -11.67 16.99
CA PRO A 514 9.02 -11.70 15.53
C PRO A 514 9.32 -10.31 14.94
N VAL A 515 10.10 -10.28 13.86
CA VAL A 515 10.40 -9.02 13.18
C VAL A 515 9.17 -8.52 12.44
N ARG A 516 8.89 -7.22 12.55
CA ARG A 516 7.75 -6.54 11.93
C ARG A 516 8.24 -5.24 11.30
N LEU A 517 7.59 -4.78 10.23
CA LEU A 517 7.86 -3.43 9.73
C LEU A 517 7.58 -2.41 10.86
N PRO A 518 8.39 -1.35 11.00
CA PRO A 518 9.43 -0.92 10.08
C PRO A 518 10.83 -1.49 10.35
N SER A 519 11.05 -2.55 11.14
CA SER A 519 12.42 -2.94 11.54
C SER A 519 13.30 -3.44 10.38
N PHE A 520 12.71 -4.06 9.36
CA PHE A 520 13.42 -4.69 8.24
C PHE A 520 13.14 -4.05 6.86
N HIS A 521 12.79 -2.76 6.82
CA HIS A 521 12.91 -2.01 5.55
C HIS A 521 14.35 -2.10 5.02
N THR A 522 14.52 -2.10 3.69
CA THR A 522 15.86 -1.99 3.09
C THR A 522 16.56 -0.74 3.63
N CYS A 523 17.88 -0.67 3.79
CA CYS A 523 18.91 -1.62 3.40
C CYS A 523 19.55 -2.33 4.63
N VAL A 524 18.80 -2.50 5.73
CA VAL A 524 19.36 -3.07 6.98
C VAL A 524 19.87 -4.50 6.82
N GLY A 525 19.39 -5.24 5.83
CA GLY A 525 19.85 -6.60 5.49
C GLY A 525 21.24 -6.65 4.83
N ALA A 526 21.83 -5.49 4.55
CA ALA A 526 23.25 -5.31 4.20
C ALA A 526 23.99 -4.42 5.22
N HIS A 527 23.41 -4.21 6.41
CA HIS A 527 23.93 -3.33 7.47
C HIS A 527 24.05 -1.84 7.07
N GLU A 528 23.25 -1.39 6.11
CA GLU A 528 23.15 0.01 5.70
C GLU A 528 21.97 0.73 6.39
N GLU A 529 21.76 2.01 6.08
CA GLU A 529 20.64 2.81 6.59
C GLU A 529 19.28 2.17 6.28
N ARG A 530 18.33 2.37 7.20
CA ARG A 530 16.94 1.98 7.04
C ARG A 530 16.12 3.04 6.31
N LEU A 531 15.73 2.73 5.09
CA LEU A 531 14.86 3.52 4.21
C LEU A 531 13.38 3.28 4.59
N ALA A 532 12.92 3.89 5.68
CA ALA A 532 11.49 3.94 6.01
C ALA A 532 10.76 4.96 5.09
N PRO A 533 9.41 4.96 4.97
CA PRO A 533 8.69 5.88 4.07
C PRO A 533 9.07 7.37 4.20
N LYS A 534 9.37 7.82 5.43
CA LYS A 534 9.87 9.17 5.72
C LYS A 534 11.17 9.52 4.98
N TRP A 535 12.11 8.57 4.87
CA TRP A 535 13.40 8.76 4.19
C TRP A 535 13.21 9.10 2.70
N TYR A 536 12.26 8.45 2.02
CA TYR A 536 11.98 8.73 0.60
C TYR A 536 11.41 10.15 0.43
N LYS A 537 10.45 10.55 1.28
CA LYS A 537 9.90 11.93 1.27
C LYS A 537 10.99 12.97 1.56
N GLU A 538 11.91 12.70 2.48
CA GLU A 538 13.04 13.60 2.81
C GLU A 538 14.06 13.76 1.67
N HIS A 539 14.18 12.77 0.78
CA HIS A 539 15.02 12.83 -0.42
C HIS A 539 14.26 13.23 -1.69
N GLY A 540 12.98 13.64 -1.58
CA GLY A 540 12.15 14.00 -2.73
C GLY A 540 11.89 12.85 -3.70
N ILE A 541 11.95 11.60 -3.23
CA ILE A 541 11.65 10.40 -4.01
C ILE A 541 10.17 10.08 -3.85
N GLU A 542 9.48 9.90 -4.97
CA GLU A 542 8.07 9.53 -4.94
C GLU A 542 7.89 8.01 -4.77
N LEU A 543 6.98 7.64 -3.86
CA LEU A 543 6.53 6.26 -3.66
C LEU A 543 5.05 6.12 -4.04
N VAL A 544 4.79 5.63 -5.26
CA VAL A 544 3.45 5.28 -5.73
C VAL A 544 3.14 3.84 -5.29
N LEU A 545 2.72 3.68 -4.03
CA LEU A 545 2.45 2.39 -3.40
C LEU A 545 1.02 1.88 -3.68
N GLY A 546 0.76 0.59 -3.43
CA GLY A 546 -0.55 -0.02 -3.63
C GLY A 546 -1.07 0.01 -5.08
N THR A 547 -0.19 0.28 -6.04
CA THR A 547 -0.51 0.68 -7.41
C THR A 547 0.12 -0.27 -8.41
N ARG A 548 -0.69 -1.17 -8.95
CA ARG A 548 -0.31 -2.06 -10.06
C ARG A 548 -0.14 -1.26 -11.35
N VAL A 549 0.86 -1.60 -12.17
CA VAL A 549 0.89 -1.19 -13.59
C VAL A 549 0.15 -2.24 -14.43
N LYS A 550 -0.81 -1.80 -15.25
CA LYS A 550 -1.63 -2.65 -16.13
C LYS A 550 -0.99 -2.86 -17.50
N SER A 551 -0.31 -1.85 -18.03
CA SER A 551 0.44 -1.96 -19.29
C SER A 551 1.66 -1.03 -19.28
N ALA A 552 2.67 -1.41 -20.06
CA ALA A 552 3.83 -0.59 -20.34
C ALA A 552 3.95 -0.41 -21.85
N ASP A 553 4.30 0.79 -22.31
CA ASP A 553 4.73 1.05 -23.68
C ASP A 553 6.18 1.53 -23.64
N VAL A 554 7.09 0.63 -23.99
CA VAL A 554 8.55 0.86 -24.04
C VAL A 554 8.93 1.85 -25.16
N ARG A 555 8.09 2.00 -26.18
CA ARG A 555 8.34 2.89 -27.33
C ARG A 555 7.90 4.31 -27.03
N ARG A 556 6.73 4.50 -26.42
CA ARG A 556 6.23 5.79 -25.92
C ARG A 556 6.86 6.21 -24.58
N LYS A 557 7.56 5.28 -23.91
CA LYS A 557 8.14 5.44 -22.57
C LYS A 557 7.11 5.78 -21.49
N THR A 558 6.00 5.04 -21.48
CA THR A 558 4.87 5.25 -20.57
C THR A 558 4.48 3.96 -19.85
N LEU A 559 3.99 4.10 -18.61
CA LEU A 559 3.37 3.05 -17.82
C LEU A 559 1.94 3.47 -17.49
N LEU A 560 0.95 2.62 -17.76
CA LEU A 560 -0.44 2.85 -17.39
C LEU A 560 -0.73 2.11 -16.08
N THR A 561 -1.07 2.85 -15.03
CA THR A 561 -1.41 2.28 -13.72
C THR A 561 -2.81 1.66 -13.71
N ALA A 562 -3.12 0.91 -12.66
CA ALA A 562 -4.45 0.34 -12.46
C ALA A 562 -5.53 1.40 -12.21
N THR A 563 -5.15 2.57 -11.69
CA THR A 563 -6.01 3.74 -11.50
C THR A 563 -6.25 4.53 -12.79
N GLY A 564 -5.52 4.23 -13.87
CA GLY A 564 -5.65 4.91 -15.17
C GLY A 564 -4.68 6.07 -15.38
N GLU A 565 -3.86 6.40 -14.38
CA GLU A 565 -2.74 7.35 -14.52
C GLU A 565 -1.72 6.83 -15.53
N THR A 566 -1.26 7.71 -16.43
CA THR A 566 -0.12 7.42 -17.30
C THR A 566 1.12 8.08 -16.73
N ILE A 567 2.13 7.28 -16.37
CA ILE A 567 3.42 7.77 -15.87
C ILE A 567 4.46 7.64 -16.98
N SER A 568 5.04 8.76 -17.40
CA SER A 568 6.08 8.86 -18.42
C SER A 568 7.47 8.85 -17.79
N TYR A 569 8.46 8.30 -18.49
CA TYR A 569 9.84 8.21 -17.99
C TYR A 569 10.90 8.58 -19.03
N LYS A 570 12.04 9.16 -18.59
CA LYS A 570 13.25 9.20 -19.43
C LYS A 570 13.97 7.85 -19.40
N PHE A 571 14.13 7.27 -18.21
CA PHE A 571 14.71 5.96 -17.93
C PHE A 571 13.79 5.09 -17.05
N LEU A 572 13.69 3.80 -17.34
CA LEU A 572 12.94 2.82 -16.57
C LEU A 572 13.87 1.73 -16.02
N ILE A 573 13.78 1.43 -14.73
CA ILE A 573 14.37 0.25 -14.10
C ILE A 573 13.25 -0.73 -13.76
N ILE A 574 13.23 -1.88 -14.43
CA ILE A 574 12.28 -2.96 -14.18
C ILE A 574 12.79 -3.79 -13.00
N ALA A 575 12.13 -3.65 -11.85
CA ALA A 575 12.41 -4.32 -10.58
C ALA A 575 11.21 -5.15 -10.09
N THR A 576 10.35 -5.60 -11.01
CA THR A 576 9.08 -6.31 -10.75
C THR A 576 9.25 -7.67 -10.07
N GLY A 577 10.47 -8.21 -10.05
CA GLY A 577 10.80 -9.48 -9.41
C GLY A 577 10.00 -10.66 -9.97
N ALA A 578 9.81 -11.70 -9.16
CA ALA A 578 8.98 -12.84 -9.49
C ALA A 578 7.72 -12.96 -8.59
N GLN A 579 6.75 -13.76 -9.02
CA GLN A 579 5.60 -14.23 -8.24
C GLN A 579 5.72 -15.72 -7.90
N ALA A 580 5.14 -16.18 -6.79
CA ALA A 580 5.08 -17.60 -6.47
C ALA A 580 4.18 -18.34 -7.47
N LEU A 581 4.63 -19.52 -7.94
CA LEU A 581 3.83 -20.41 -8.78
C LEU A 581 2.62 -20.90 -7.99
N LYS A 582 1.42 -20.82 -8.58
CA LYS A 582 0.16 -21.25 -7.96
C LYS A 582 -0.18 -22.68 -8.37
N LEU A 583 -0.80 -23.43 -7.46
CA LEU A 583 -1.16 -24.85 -7.68
C LEU A 583 -2.25 -25.04 -8.74
N GLU A 584 -3.14 -24.06 -8.89
CA GLU A 584 -4.11 -23.98 -9.99
C GLU A 584 -3.47 -24.07 -11.38
N GLU A 585 -2.24 -23.56 -11.55
CA GLU A 585 -1.49 -23.62 -12.81
C GLU A 585 -1.08 -25.06 -13.19
N PHE A 586 -1.11 -25.98 -12.22
CA PHE A 586 -0.84 -27.41 -12.38
C PHE A 586 -2.12 -28.25 -12.35
N GLY A 587 -3.29 -27.61 -12.42
CA GLY A 587 -4.60 -28.27 -12.43
C GLY A 587 -5.11 -28.73 -11.06
N VAL A 588 -4.53 -28.26 -9.95
CA VAL A 588 -4.96 -28.65 -8.60
C VAL A 588 -6.04 -27.69 -8.10
N SER A 589 -7.29 -28.16 -8.16
CA SER A 589 -8.48 -27.44 -7.65
C SER A 589 -8.48 -27.30 -6.12
N GLY A 590 -9.14 -26.24 -5.62
CA GLY A 590 -9.29 -25.97 -4.19
C GLY A 590 -8.04 -25.40 -3.52
N SER A 591 -7.08 -24.91 -4.30
CA SER A 591 -5.84 -24.29 -3.80
C SER A 591 -6.01 -22.84 -3.31
N ASP A 592 -7.25 -22.35 -3.31
CA ASP A 592 -7.73 -21.05 -2.82
C ASP A 592 -8.28 -21.11 -1.38
N ALA A 593 -8.38 -22.30 -0.77
CA ALA A 593 -8.79 -22.48 0.62
C ALA A 593 -7.97 -21.63 1.60
N GLU A 594 -8.61 -21.07 2.63
CA GLU A 594 -8.05 -20.04 3.51
C GLU A 594 -6.70 -20.44 4.15
N ASN A 595 -6.60 -21.70 4.58
CA ASN A 595 -5.45 -22.30 5.24
C ASN A 595 -4.41 -22.93 4.28
N ILE A 596 -4.54 -22.68 2.96
CA ILE A 596 -3.49 -22.93 1.97
C ILE A 596 -2.75 -21.62 1.69
N CYS A 597 -1.48 -21.58 2.08
CA CYS A 597 -0.66 -20.37 2.03
C CYS A 597 0.52 -20.52 1.07
N TYR A 598 0.89 -19.41 0.44
CA TYR A 598 2.13 -19.25 -0.31
C TYR A 598 3.08 -18.35 0.49
N MET A 599 4.36 -18.30 0.11
CA MET A 599 5.34 -17.43 0.74
C MET A 599 6.08 -16.59 -0.29
N ARG A 600 5.60 -15.37 -0.55
CA ARG A 600 6.31 -14.39 -1.39
C ARG A 600 6.35 -12.97 -0.81
N ASP A 601 5.25 -12.47 -0.28
CA ASP A 601 5.11 -11.07 0.15
C ASP A 601 4.58 -10.93 1.59
N LEU A 602 4.37 -9.69 2.04
CA LEU A 602 3.88 -9.41 3.39
C LEU A 602 2.45 -9.90 3.64
N ALA A 603 1.59 -9.97 2.62
CA ALA A 603 0.23 -10.47 2.76
C ALA A 603 0.22 -12.00 2.91
N ASP A 604 1.03 -12.69 2.10
CA ASP A 604 1.35 -14.12 2.25
C ASP A 604 1.89 -14.43 3.67
N ALA A 605 2.91 -13.67 4.12
CA ALA A 605 3.54 -13.90 5.41
C ALA A 605 2.61 -13.61 6.61
N ASN A 606 1.73 -12.61 6.50
CA ASN A 606 0.67 -12.37 7.49
C ASN A 606 -0.32 -13.54 7.55
N ARG A 607 -0.81 -14.00 6.39
CA ARG A 607 -1.73 -15.15 6.34
C ARG A 607 -1.12 -16.38 7.01
N ILE A 608 0.17 -16.66 6.78
CA ILE A 608 0.86 -17.79 7.44
C ILE A 608 0.87 -17.61 8.96
N VAL A 609 1.16 -16.41 9.47
CA VAL A 609 1.10 -16.12 10.92
C VAL A 609 -0.32 -16.30 11.48
N ASP A 610 -1.35 -15.82 10.77
CA ASP A 610 -2.74 -15.94 11.20
C ASP A 610 -3.19 -17.42 11.24
N VAL A 611 -2.82 -18.21 10.22
CA VAL A 611 -3.14 -19.65 10.20
C VAL A 611 -2.35 -20.40 11.27
N ILE A 612 -1.06 -20.08 11.52
CA ILE A 612 -0.27 -20.61 12.65
C ILE A 612 -0.99 -20.40 13.99
N HIS A 613 -1.50 -19.19 14.25
CA HIS A 613 -2.26 -18.93 15.48
C HIS A 613 -3.60 -19.68 15.55
N SER A 614 -4.23 -19.99 14.41
CA SER A 614 -5.49 -20.73 14.35
C SER A 614 -5.32 -22.26 14.42
N SER A 615 -4.11 -22.77 14.21
CA SER A 615 -3.78 -24.20 14.07
C SER A 615 -2.74 -24.66 15.09
N THR A 616 -2.79 -24.13 16.32
CA THR A 616 -1.88 -24.51 17.42
C THR A 616 -1.90 -26.03 17.67
N ASP A 617 -0.73 -26.64 17.79
CA ASP A 617 -0.50 -28.08 17.92
C ASP A 617 -1.05 -28.94 16.74
N GLY A 618 -1.47 -28.30 15.64
CA GLY A 618 -2.01 -28.94 14.44
C GLY A 618 -0.95 -29.54 13.50
N ASN A 619 -1.39 -29.92 12.30
CA ASN A 619 -0.60 -30.57 11.27
C ASN A 619 -0.40 -29.65 10.07
N ALA A 620 0.86 -29.41 9.69
CA ALA A 620 1.22 -28.71 8.48
C ALA A 620 1.79 -29.64 7.42
N VAL A 621 1.32 -29.49 6.18
CA VAL A 621 1.96 -30.10 5.02
C VAL A 621 2.65 -29.02 4.19
N VAL A 622 3.96 -29.14 4.01
CA VAL A 622 4.78 -28.22 3.20
C VAL A 622 5.03 -28.87 1.84
N ILE A 623 4.54 -28.25 0.78
CA ILE A 623 4.69 -28.72 -0.60
C ILE A 623 5.89 -28.01 -1.25
N GLY A 624 6.99 -28.74 -1.44
CA GLY A 624 8.22 -28.27 -2.08
C GLY A 624 9.46 -28.39 -1.19
N GLY A 625 10.54 -29.00 -1.73
CA GLY A 625 11.81 -29.26 -1.03
C GLY A 625 12.86 -28.16 -1.19
N GLY A 626 12.50 -26.99 -1.74
CA GLY A 626 13.41 -25.85 -1.90
C GLY A 626 13.66 -25.07 -0.60
N TYR A 627 14.52 -24.04 -0.65
CA TYR A 627 14.91 -23.27 0.54
C TYR A 627 13.71 -22.62 1.26
N ILE A 628 12.70 -22.12 0.52
CA ILE A 628 11.46 -21.59 1.10
C ILE A 628 10.70 -22.68 1.88
N GLY A 629 10.58 -23.89 1.32
CA GLY A 629 9.94 -25.02 2.00
C GLY A 629 10.69 -25.39 3.29
N MET A 630 12.01 -25.49 3.22
CA MET A 630 12.87 -25.78 4.38
C MET A 630 12.77 -24.70 5.47
N GLU A 631 12.84 -23.41 5.09
CA GLU A 631 12.74 -22.28 6.03
C GLU A 631 11.35 -22.18 6.70
N CYS A 632 10.27 -22.35 5.93
CA CYS A 632 8.93 -22.41 6.47
C CYS A 632 8.73 -23.64 7.38
N ALA A 633 9.21 -24.82 6.99
CA ALA A 633 9.16 -26.03 7.82
C ALA A 633 9.90 -25.84 9.15
N ALA A 634 11.11 -25.28 9.14
CA ALA A 634 11.84 -24.97 10.36
C ALA A 634 11.09 -23.97 11.26
N SER A 635 10.48 -22.93 10.67
CA SER A 635 9.67 -21.96 11.40
C SER A 635 8.43 -22.61 12.03
N LEU A 636 7.73 -23.50 11.30
CA LEU A 636 6.57 -24.22 11.81
C LEU A 636 6.92 -25.15 12.98
N VAL A 637 8.05 -25.86 12.91
CA VAL A 637 8.57 -26.66 14.03
C VAL A 637 8.88 -25.79 15.25
N ILE A 638 9.45 -24.60 15.07
CA ILE A 638 9.68 -23.65 16.18
C ILE A 638 8.36 -23.16 16.78
N ASN A 639 7.29 -23.06 15.99
CA ASN A 639 5.92 -22.81 16.46
C ASN A 639 5.20 -24.05 17.01
N LYS A 640 5.89 -25.19 17.17
CA LYS A 640 5.36 -26.47 17.70
C LYS A 640 4.26 -27.12 16.83
N ILE A 641 4.24 -26.82 15.54
CA ILE A 641 3.32 -27.46 14.59
C ILE A 641 3.96 -28.75 14.06
N ASN A 642 3.16 -29.82 13.90
CA ASN A 642 3.62 -31.10 13.35
C ASN A 642 3.83 -30.96 11.84
N VAL A 643 5.05 -31.14 11.32
CA VAL A 643 5.36 -30.85 9.91
C VAL A 643 5.61 -32.11 9.10
N THR A 644 4.96 -32.21 7.94
CA THR A 644 5.32 -33.15 6.87
C THR A 644 5.72 -32.38 5.61
N MET A 645 6.91 -32.63 5.09
CA MET A 645 7.40 -32.07 3.82
C MET A 645 7.19 -33.06 2.68
N VAL A 646 6.62 -32.60 1.57
CA VAL A 646 6.34 -33.42 0.37
C VAL A 646 7.00 -32.78 -0.85
N PHE A 647 7.79 -33.56 -1.61
CA PHE A 647 8.39 -33.08 -2.86
C PHE A 647 8.78 -34.21 -3.83
N PRO A 648 8.77 -33.94 -5.16
CA PRO A 648 9.07 -34.95 -6.18
C PRO A 648 10.54 -35.37 -6.24
N GLU A 649 11.47 -34.55 -5.76
CA GLU A 649 12.90 -34.82 -5.90
C GLU A 649 13.41 -35.84 -4.87
N VAL A 650 14.57 -36.44 -5.16
CA VAL A 650 15.18 -37.49 -4.33
C VAL A 650 15.76 -36.97 -3.01
N HIS A 651 16.02 -35.66 -2.94
CA HIS A 651 16.49 -34.96 -1.75
C HIS A 651 16.11 -33.47 -1.81
N CYS A 652 16.11 -32.81 -0.64
CA CYS A 652 15.87 -31.38 -0.51
C CYS A 652 16.96 -30.53 -1.21
N MET A 653 16.64 -29.27 -1.52
CA MET A 653 17.51 -28.33 -2.23
C MET A 653 18.18 -28.89 -3.51
N PRO A 654 17.42 -29.60 -4.39
CA PRO A 654 17.95 -30.42 -5.48
C PRO A 654 18.73 -29.65 -6.56
N ARG A 655 18.56 -28.32 -6.62
CA ARG A 655 19.27 -27.45 -7.58
C ARG A 655 20.62 -26.95 -7.07
N LEU A 656 20.97 -27.19 -5.80
CA LEU A 656 22.20 -26.69 -5.18
C LEU A 656 22.94 -27.74 -4.35
N PHE A 657 22.23 -28.44 -3.46
CA PHE A 657 22.86 -29.39 -2.55
C PHE A 657 23.27 -30.66 -3.28
N THR A 658 24.39 -31.24 -2.86
CA THR A 658 24.72 -32.64 -3.17
C THR A 658 23.90 -33.57 -2.27
N PRO A 659 23.71 -34.85 -2.64
CA PRO A 659 23.01 -35.82 -1.80
C PRO A 659 23.58 -35.91 -0.37
N LYS A 660 24.91 -35.79 -0.19
CA LYS A 660 25.57 -35.81 1.12
C LYS A 660 25.25 -34.57 1.97
N ILE A 661 25.16 -33.39 1.36
CA ILE A 661 24.75 -32.16 2.06
C ILE A 661 23.26 -32.24 2.40
N ALA A 662 22.41 -32.70 1.47
CA ALA A 662 20.98 -32.80 1.68
C ALA A 662 20.62 -33.83 2.77
N ALA A 663 21.30 -34.98 2.82
CA ALA A 663 21.13 -35.98 3.87
C ALA A 663 21.34 -35.40 5.27
N TYR A 664 22.39 -34.59 5.48
CA TYR A 664 22.64 -33.92 6.76
C TYR A 664 21.46 -33.05 7.23
N TYR A 665 20.90 -32.23 6.33
CA TYR A 665 19.74 -31.40 6.69
C TYR A 665 18.47 -32.23 6.88
N GLU A 666 18.23 -33.26 6.05
CA GLU A 666 17.08 -34.15 6.20
C GLU A 666 17.14 -34.91 7.53
N GLU A 667 18.28 -35.49 7.89
CA GLU A 667 18.51 -36.16 9.17
C GLU A 667 18.28 -35.22 10.35
N TYR A 668 18.80 -33.99 10.30
CA TYR A 668 18.55 -33.01 11.34
C TYR A 668 17.08 -32.60 11.45
N TYR A 669 16.39 -32.39 10.32
CA TYR A 669 14.96 -32.04 10.31
C TYR A 669 14.11 -33.20 10.84
N MET A 670 14.43 -34.45 10.49
CA MET A 670 13.79 -35.65 11.07
C MET A 670 14.03 -35.74 12.58
N ALA A 671 15.25 -35.45 13.06
CA ALA A 671 15.55 -35.35 14.49
C ALA A 671 14.84 -34.19 15.21
N LYS A 672 14.24 -33.25 14.47
CA LYS A 672 13.34 -32.20 14.98
C LYS A 672 11.86 -32.53 14.80
N GLY A 673 11.50 -33.72 14.33
CA GLY A 673 10.13 -34.19 14.17
C GLY A 673 9.49 -33.90 12.80
N VAL A 674 10.27 -33.50 11.79
CA VAL A 674 9.76 -33.30 10.43
C VAL A 674 9.72 -34.63 9.68
N ASN A 675 8.55 -35.00 9.15
CA ASN A 675 8.41 -36.15 8.27
C ASN A 675 8.73 -35.75 6.82
N PHE A 676 9.48 -36.58 6.08
CA PHE A 676 9.75 -36.35 4.65
C PHE A 676 9.06 -37.40 3.77
N ILE A 677 8.36 -36.95 2.74
CA ILE A 677 7.80 -37.78 1.67
C ILE A 677 8.40 -37.31 0.35
N LYS A 678 9.44 -38.04 -0.07
CA LYS A 678 10.25 -37.75 -1.26
C LYS A 678 9.77 -38.59 -2.45
N GLY A 679 10.00 -38.13 -3.68
CA GLY A 679 9.57 -38.86 -4.89
C GLY A 679 8.06 -38.84 -5.15
N ASN A 680 7.29 -38.01 -4.44
CA ASN A 680 5.83 -37.95 -4.53
C ASN A 680 5.35 -36.49 -4.65
N VAL A 681 4.12 -36.30 -5.12
CA VAL A 681 3.52 -34.98 -5.38
C VAL A 681 2.09 -34.92 -4.84
N LEU A 682 1.68 -33.70 -4.48
CA LEU A 682 0.29 -33.35 -4.27
C LEU A 682 -0.54 -33.70 -5.52
N SER A 683 -1.71 -34.29 -5.30
CA SER A 683 -2.73 -34.60 -6.31
C SER A 683 -3.97 -33.74 -6.11
N SER A 684 -4.51 -33.71 -4.88
CA SER A 684 -5.70 -32.93 -4.53
C SER A 684 -5.80 -32.63 -3.03
N PHE A 685 -6.77 -31.83 -2.65
CA PHE A 685 -7.07 -31.49 -1.26
C PHE A 685 -8.39 -32.13 -0.79
N GLY A 686 -8.43 -32.57 0.47
CA GLY A 686 -9.68 -32.80 1.18
C GLY A 686 -10.13 -31.49 1.84
N ILE A 687 -11.30 -30.97 1.44
CA ILE A 687 -11.83 -29.68 1.91
C ILE A 687 -13.12 -29.91 2.69
N ASP A 688 -13.32 -29.16 3.77
CA ASP A 688 -14.52 -29.23 4.61
C ASP A 688 -15.69 -28.35 4.09
N PHE A 689 -16.82 -28.37 4.79
CA PHE A 689 -18.00 -27.57 4.44
C PHE A 689 -17.81 -26.05 4.64
N ASN A 690 -16.72 -25.61 5.29
CA ASN A 690 -16.36 -24.21 5.46
C ASN A 690 -15.34 -23.72 4.41
N GLY A 691 -14.88 -24.60 3.50
CA GLY A 691 -13.86 -24.27 2.51
C GLY A 691 -12.43 -24.33 3.04
N LYS A 692 -12.15 -25.01 4.15
CA LYS A 692 -10.80 -25.22 4.69
C LYS A 692 -10.23 -26.57 4.28
N VAL A 693 -8.92 -26.61 4.01
CA VAL A 693 -8.22 -27.89 3.84
C VAL A 693 -8.18 -28.64 5.17
N THR A 694 -8.44 -29.95 5.11
CA THR A 694 -8.35 -30.92 6.21
C THR A 694 -7.39 -32.06 5.88
N ALA A 695 -7.00 -32.21 4.61
CA ALA A 695 -6.03 -33.18 4.17
C ALA A 695 -5.36 -32.84 2.83
N VAL A 696 -4.15 -33.32 2.66
CA VAL A 696 -3.44 -33.43 1.38
C VAL A 696 -3.56 -34.86 0.86
N VAL A 697 -3.95 -35.03 -0.39
CA VAL A 697 -3.95 -36.32 -1.09
C VAL A 697 -2.81 -36.33 -2.09
N LEU A 698 -1.96 -37.35 -2.03
CA LEU A 698 -0.80 -37.52 -2.88
C LEU A 698 -1.12 -38.38 -4.11
N ARG A 699 -0.22 -38.40 -5.11
CA ARG A 699 -0.45 -39.09 -6.39
C ARG A 699 -0.53 -40.62 -6.28
N ASP A 700 0.05 -41.20 -5.24
CA ASP A 700 -0.06 -42.62 -4.89
C ASP A 700 -1.34 -42.97 -4.10
N GLY A 701 -2.18 -41.97 -3.80
CA GLY A 701 -3.39 -42.13 -2.98
C GLY A 701 -3.17 -41.94 -1.48
N THR A 702 -1.94 -41.69 -1.02
CA THR A 702 -1.65 -41.42 0.39
C THR A 702 -2.38 -40.14 0.83
N ARG A 703 -3.16 -40.23 1.92
CA ARG A 703 -3.93 -39.11 2.49
C ARG A 703 -3.31 -38.66 3.82
N LEU A 704 -2.77 -37.44 3.83
CA LEU A 704 -2.16 -36.80 4.99
C LEU A 704 -3.17 -35.85 5.66
N PRO A 705 -3.47 -35.96 6.96
CA PRO A 705 -4.17 -34.90 7.69
C PRO A 705 -3.41 -33.58 7.61
N ALA A 706 -4.12 -32.47 7.38
CA ALA A 706 -3.52 -31.15 7.23
C ALA A 706 -4.48 -30.06 7.72
N ASP A 707 -4.10 -29.37 8.79
CA ASP A 707 -4.79 -28.19 9.33
C ASP A 707 -4.28 -26.90 8.65
N MET A 708 -3.10 -26.96 8.02
CA MET A 708 -2.57 -25.94 7.12
C MET A 708 -1.69 -26.55 6.01
N VAL A 709 -1.54 -25.82 4.91
CA VAL A 709 -0.62 -26.17 3.82
C VAL A 709 0.24 -24.97 3.44
N ILE A 710 1.56 -25.15 3.35
CA ILE A 710 2.48 -24.13 2.84
C ILE A 710 3.03 -24.58 1.48
N VAL A 711 2.93 -23.72 0.47
CA VAL A 711 3.35 -24.02 -0.90
C VAL A 711 4.63 -23.25 -1.25
N GLY A 712 5.68 -23.99 -1.61
CA GLY A 712 7.03 -23.49 -1.91
C GLY A 712 7.63 -24.14 -3.16
N ILE A 713 6.84 -24.29 -4.23
CA ILE A 713 7.19 -25.03 -5.46
C ILE A 713 8.01 -24.24 -6.51
N GLY A 714 8.38 -23.00 -6.21
CA GLY A 714 9.15 -22.12 -7.10
C GLY A 714 8.41 -20.84 -7.49
N ILE A 715 9.04 -20.04 -8.35
CA ILE A 715 8.58 -18.70 -8.73
C ILE A 715 8.68 -18.49 -10.25
N ARG A 716 7.86 -17.58 -10.81
CA ARG A 716 7.95 -17.11 -12.20
C ARG A 716 8.27 -15.60 -12.22
N PRO A 717 9.27 -15.16 -13.00
CA PRO A 717 9.55 -13.73 -13.23
C PRO A 717 8.35 -12.96 -13.80
N ASN A 718 8.13 -11.74 -13.29
CA ASN A 718 7.03 -10.86 -13.67
C ASN A 718 7.40 -10.05 -14.93
N THR A 719 7.42 -10.72 -16.08
CA THR A 719 7.87 -10.18 -17.37
C THR A 719 6.74 -9.76 -18.32
N SER A 720 5.49 -10.13 -18.03
CA SER A 720 4.34 -10.01 -18.94
C SER A 720 4.05 -8.61 -19.48
N LEU A 721 4.34 -7.55 -18.71
CA LEU A 721 4.21 -6.16 -19.17
C LEU A 721 5.13 -5.80 -20.35
N PHE A 722 6.17 -6.59 -20.60
CA PHE A 722 7.25 -6.32 -21.56
C PHE A 722 7.40 -7.38 -22.65
N GLU A 723 6.55 -8.43 -22.63
CA GLU A 723 6.49 -9.44 -23.67
C GLU A 723 6.17 -8.79 -25.03
N GLY A 724 6.88 -9.20 -26.08
CA GLY A 724 6.80 -8.59 -27.42
C GLY A 724 7.49 -7.21 -27.56
N GLN A 725 7.94 -6.59 -26.46
CA GLN A 725 8.59 -5.27 -26.47
C GLN A 725 10.09 -5.32 -26.14
N LEU A 726 10.49 -6.26 -25.29
CA LEU A 726 11.89 -6.49 -24.90
C LEU A 726 12.32 -7.93 -25.22
N THR A 727 13.62 -8.13 -25.46
CA THR A 727 14.18 -9.49 -25.62
C THR A 727 14.12 -10.25 -24.29
N LEU A 728 13.48 -11.42 -24.31
CA LEU A 728 13.45 -12.34 -23.17
C LEU A 728 14.40 -13.53 -23.42
N GLU A 729 15.08 -13.99 -22.37
CA GLU A 729 15.92 -15.18 -22.40
C GLU A 729 15.90 -15.87 -21.02
N LYS A 730 15.97 -17.21 -20.99
CA LYS A 730 15.94 -18.04 -19.75
C LYS A 730 14.80 -17.67 -18.76
N GLY A 731 13.65 -17.25 -19.31
CA GLY A 731 12.46 -16.86 -18.55
C GLY A 731 12.51 -15.46 -17.91
N GLY A 732 13.51 -14.65 -18.20
CA GLY A 732 13.65 -13.27 -17.73
C GLY A 732 13.93 -12.28 -18.87
N ILE A 733 14.00 -11.00 -18.54
CA ILE A 733 14.36 -9.91 -19.46
C ILE A 733 15.87 -9.96 -19.68
N LYS A 734 16.30 -10.10 -20.93
CA LYS A 734 17.71 -10.14 -21.30
C LYS A 734 18.33 -8.75 -21.15
N VAL A 735 19.48 -8.68 -20.49
CA VAL A 735 20.29 -7.46 -20.35
C VAL A 735 21.75 -7.70 -20.71
N ASN A 736 22.45 -6.65 -21.10
CA ASN A 736 23.92 -6.62 -21.18
C ASN A 736 24.53 -6.50 -19.77
N GLY A 737 25.86 -6.49 -19.65
CA GLY A 737 26.53 -6.32 -18.36
C GLY A 737 26.43 -4.92 -17.76
N MET A 738 25.78 -3.96 -18.42
CA MET A 738 25.37 -2.67 -17.83
C MET A 738 23.96 -2.72 -17.21
N MET A 739 23.33 -3.91 -17.16
CA MET A 739 21.92 -4.16 -16.81
C MET A 739 20.90 -3.51 -17.75
N GLN A 740 21.33 -3.06 -18.93
CA GLN A 740 20.51 -2.42 -19.96
C GLN A 740 19.85 -3.48 -20.85
N THR A 741 18.57 -3.31 -21.16
CA THR A 741 17.77 -4.23 -21.98
C THR A 741 18.01 -4.02 -23.48
N SER A 742 17.21 -4.66 -24.34
CA SER A 742 17.17 -4.37 -25.78
C SER A 742 16.69 -2.95 -26.14
N ASN A 743 16.21 -2.16 -25.17
CA ASN A 743 15.97 -0.72 -25.32
C ASN A 743 16.99 0.07 -24.49
N SER A 744 17.63 1.07 -25.11
CA SER A 744 18.73 1.83 -24.48
C SER A 744 18.34 2.69 -23.26
N TYR A 745 17.04 2.88 -23.01
CA TYR A 745 16.52 3.64 -21.87
C TYR A 745 15.83 2.76 -20.82
N VAL A 746 15.82 1.44 -21.01
CA VAL A 746 15.17 0.49 -20.10
C VAL A 746 16.18 -0.51 -19.58
N TYR A 747 16.19 -0.69 -18.27
CA TYR A 747 17.08 -1.57 -17.51
C TYR A 747 16.23 -2.61 -16.76
N ALA A 748 16.81 -3.76 -16.41
CA ALA A 748 16.13 -4.78 -15.61
C ALA A 748 17.08 -5.35 -14.54
N VAL A 749 16.58 -5.55 -13.32
CA VAL A 749 17.39 -5.91 -12.14
C VAL A 749 16.70 -6.93 -11.23
N GLY A 750 17.48 -7.68 -10.43
CA GLY A 750 16.96 -8.74 -9.55
C GLY A 750 16.37 -9.93 -10.32
N ASP A 751 15.36 -10.60 -9.74
CA ASP A 751 14.83 -11.91 -10.22
C ASP A 751 14.39 -11.95 -11.70
N VAL A 752 14.04 -10.79 -12.28
CA VAL A 752 13.65 -10.64 -13.69
C VAL A 752 14.82 -10.55 -14.65
N ALA A 753 16.02 -10.18 -14.19
CA ALA A 753 17.16 -9.91 -15.05
C ALA A 753 17.87 -11.20 -15.44
N THR A 754 17.96 -11.44 -16.75
CA THR A 754 18.81 -12.48 -17.34
C THR A 754 20.05 -11.81 -17.92
N PHE A 755 21.19 -11.96 -17.23
CA PHE A 755 22.42 -11.18 -17.47
C PHE A 755 23.66 -12.08 -17.67
N PRO A 756 24.72 -11.59 -18.34
CA PRO A 756 25.98 -12.32 -18.46
C PRO A 756 26.68 -12.46 -17.10
N VAL A 757 26.92 -13.70 -16.66
CA VAL A 757 27.71 -14.00 -15.47
C VAL A 757 29.11 -14.40 -15.91
N LYS A 758 30.05 -13.45 -15.83
CA LYS A 758 31.46 -13.60 -16.24
C LYS A 758 32.15 -14.81 -15.58
N LEU A 759 31.78 -15.14 -14.34
CA LEU A 759 32.28 -16.33 -13.64
C LEU A 759 31.95 -17.64 -14.37
N PHE A 760 30.83 -17.70 -15.10
CA PHE A 760 30.40 -18.91 -15.82
C PHE A 760 30.68 -18.83 -17.33
N GLY A 761 30.91 -17.63 -17.87
CA GLY A 761 30.96 -17.41 -19.33
C GLY A 761 29.58 -17.55 -19.99
N GLU A 762 28.51 -17.49 -19.21
CA GLU A 762 27.14 -17.75 -19.64
C GLU A 762 26.19 -16.63 -19.20
N ILE A 763 25.12 -16.44 -19.97
CA ILE A 763 23.96 -15.66 -19.53
C ILE A 763 23.14 -16.52 -18.54
N ARG A 764 22.80 -15.97 -17.36
CA ARG A 764 21.94 -16.63 -16.37
C ARG A 764 20.96 -15.66 -15.72
N ARG A 765 19.92 -16.22 -15.09
CA ARG A 765 18.93 -15.51 -14.26
C ARG A 765 19.05 -16.05 -12.85
N LEU A 766 19.18 -15.18 -11.84
CA LEU A 766 19.52 -15.57 -10.47
C LEU A 766 18.57 -14.93 -9.45
N GLU A 767 17.92 -15.76 -8.65
CA GLU A 767 16.86 -15.40 -7.69
C GLU A 767 17.44 -15.11 -6.30
N HIS A 768 18.56 -14.37 -6.27
CA HIS A 768 19.37 -14.16 -5.07
C HIS A 768 19.19 -12.72 -4.56
N VAL A 769 19.01 -12.54 -3.25
CA VAL A 769 18.87 -11.20 -2.66
C VAL A 769 20.12 -10.32 -2.91
N ASP A 770 21.32 -10.91 -2.91
CA ASP A 770 22.55 -10.18 -3.21
C ASP A 770 22.66 -9.76 -4.68
N SER A 771 22.18 -10.60 -5.61
CA SER A 771 22.02 -10.25 -7.03
C SER A 771 21.10 -9.04 -7.17
N ALA A 772 19.94 -9.04 -6.51
CA ALA A 772 18.99 -7.93 -6.54
C ALA A 772 19.58 -6.63 -5.98
N ARG A 773 20.37 -6.70 -4.90
CA ARG A 773 21.06 -5.53 -4.32
C ARG A 773 22.14 -4.98 -5.25
N LYS A 774 23.01 -5.85 -5.78
CA LYS A 774 24.17 -5.45 -6.61
C LYS A 774 23.75 -5.00 -8.01
N SER A 775 22.85 -5.72 -8.68
CA SER A 775 22.35 -5.33 -10.01
C SER A 775 21.60 -4.00 -9.98
N ALA A 776 20.83 -3.73 -8.91
CA ALA A 776 20.21 -2.43 -8.68
C ALA A 776 21.22 -1.28 -8.61
N ARG A 777 22.26 -1.41 -7.76
CA ARG A 777 23.33 -0.39 -7.67
C ARG A 777 24.08 -0.23 -9.00
N HIS A 778 24.31 -1.34 -9.70
CA HIS A 778 25.00 -1.33 -10.98
C HIS A 778 24.20 -0.62 -12.09
N ALA A 779 22.90 -0.90 -12.21
CA ALA A 779 22.03 -0.22 -13.18
C ALA A 779 21.99 1.30 -12.95
N VAL A 780 21.88 1.75 -11.69
CA VAL A 780 21.91 3.19 -11.36
C VAL A 780 23.28 3.81 -11.68
N SER A 781 24.37 3.09 -11.40
CA SER A 781 25.72 3.51 -11.80
C SER A 781 25.85 3.67 -13.32
N ALA A 782 25.35 2.70 -14.09
CA ALA A 782 25.33 2.73 -15.54
C ALA A 782 24.46 3.86 -16.13
N ILE A 783 23.37 4.22 -15.45
CA ILE A 783 22.46 5.31 -15.86
C ILE A 783 23.07 6.69 -15.57
N MET A 784 23.68 6.89 -14.40
CA MET A 784 24.16 8.21 -13.96
C MET A 784 25.62 8.49 -14.32
N GLU A 785 26.47 7.46 -14.40
CA GLU A 785 27.88 7.57 -14.75
C GLU A 785 28.30 6.47 -15.76
N PRO A 786 27.73 6.46 -16.98
CA PRO A 786 28.00 5.43 -17.99
C PRO A 786 29.49 5.30 -18.34
N GLU A 787 30.21 6.42 -18.43
CA GLU A 787 31.64 6.44 -18.78
C GLU A 787 32.57 5.89 -17.68
N LYS A 788 32.10 5.82 -16.43
CA LYS A 788 32.87 5.30 -15.28
C LYS A 788 32.47 3.87 -14.89
N THR A 789 31.38 3.36 -15.44
CA THR A 789 30.82 2.06 -15.07
C THR A 789 31.32 1.00 -16.05
N GLY A 790 32.02 -0.02 -15.54
CA GLY A 790 32.40 -1.20 -16.32
C GLY A 790 31.32 -2.27 -16.32
N GLU A 791 31.57 -3.43 -16.93
CA GLU A 791 30.65 -4.57 -16.93
C GLU A 791 30.39 -5.13 -15.51
N PHE A 792 29.18 -5.64 -15.26
CA PHE A 792 28.74 -6.22 -13.99
C PHE A 792 29.44 -7.54 -13.64
N ASP A 793 30.53 -7.46 -12.86
CA ASP A 793 31.26 -8.63 -12.37
C ASP A 793 30.66 -9.16 -11.05
N TYR A 794 29.63 -10.01 -11.18
CA TYR A 794 28.92 -10.60 -10.06
C TYR A 794 29.42 -12.02 -9.74
N LEU A 795 30.00 -12.20 -8.55
CA LEU A 795 30.16 -13.50 -7.89
C LEU A 795 28.78 -13.94 -7.35
N PRO A 796 28.18 -15.04 -7.84
CA PRO A 796 26.90 -15.50 -7.32
C PRO A 796 27.01 -15.94 -5.87
N PHE A 797 26.24 -15.29 -5.00
CA PHE A 797 26.16 -15.59 -3.57
C PHE A 797 24.73 -15.98 -3.20
N PHE A 798 24.57 -17.06 -2.44
CA PHE A 798 23.30 -17.49 -1.87
C PHE A 798 23.51 -17.99 -0.43
N TYR A 799 22.48 -17.90 0.41
CA TYR A 799 22.53 -18.33 1.81
C TYR A 799 21.14 -18.73 2.29
N SER A 800 21.09 -19.52 3.36
CA SER A 800 19.90 -19.68 4.19
C SER A 800 20.29 -19.77 5.67
N ARG A 801 19.29 -19.64 6.54
CA ARG A 801 19.40 -19.83 7.98
C ARG A 801 18.15 -20.53 8.47
N VAL A 802 18.34 -21.66 9.13
CA VAL A 802 17.26 -22.54 9.61
C VAL A 802 17.67 -23.13 10.96
N PHE A 803 16.79 -23.08 11.96
CA PHE A 803 17.15 -23.39 13.35
C PHE A 803 18.40 -22.61 13.81
N ALA A 804 19.46 -23.31 14.24
CA ALA A 804 20.76 -22.72 14.59
C ALA A 804 21.77 -22.69 13.42
N PHE A 805 21.42 -23.27 12.28
CA PHE A 805 22.30 -23.37 11.11
C PHE A 805 22.30 -22.10 10.26
N SER A 806 23.44 -21.84 9.63
CA SER A 806 23.66 -20.75 8.71
C SER A 806 24.74 -21.17 7.73
N TRP A 807 24.35 -21.45 6.49
CA TRP A 807 25.28 -21.77 5.41
C TRP A 807 25.36 -20.66 4.37
N GLN A 808 26.48 -20.63 3.67
CA GLN A 808 26.70 -19.76 2.52
C GLN A 808 27.22 -20.58 1.33
N PHE A 809 26.83 -20.14 0.14
CA PHE A 809 27.27 -20.69 -1.12
C PHE A 809 27.75 -19.57 -2.05
N TYR A 810 28.91 -19.78 -2.68
CA TYR A 810 29.50 -18.88 -3.66
C TYR A 810 29.80 -19.65 -4.96
N GLY A 811 29.58 -19.01 -6.11
CA GLY A 811 29.99 -19.53 -7.44
C GLY A 811 29.00 -20.48 -8.12
N ASP A 812 29.52 -21.50 -8.80
CA ASP A 812 28.75 -22.53 -9.54
C ASP A 812 28.79 -23.90 -8.84
N ASN A 813 27.69 -24.64 -8.87
CA ASN A 813 27.64 -26.02 -8.39
C ASN A 813 27.86 -27.04 -9.54
N ALA A 814 28.69 -26.66 -10.51
CA ALA A 814 29.03 -27.45 -11.68
C ALA A 814 30.34 -28.26 -11.48
N GLY A 815 30.39 -29.47 -12.00
CA GLY A 815 31.54 -30.37 -11.89
C GLY A 815 31.51 -31.27 -10.65
N GLU A 816 32.68 -31.72 -10.22
CA GLU A 816 32.83 -32.64 -9.08
C GLU A 816 32.75 -31.88 -7.75
N ALA A 817 32.00 -32.43 -6.79
CA ALA A 817 31.85 -31.84 -5.45
C ALA A 817 32.76 -32.55 -4.44
N ILE A 818 33.79 -31.85 -3.97
CA ILE A 818 34.77 -32.30 -2.99
C ILE A 818 34.33 -31.85 -1.59
N HIS A 819 33.80 -32.77 -0.79
CA HIS A 819 33.35 -32.48 0.58
C HIS A 819 34.51 -32.43 1.59
N PHE A 820 34.39 -31.56 2.58
CA PHE A 820 35.37 -31.39 3.66
C PHE A 820 34.69 -31.09 5.01
N GLY A 821 35.44 -31.20 6.10
CA GLY A 821 34.94 -30.93 7.46
C GLY A 821 34.06 -32.06 8.03
N ASP A 822 33.36 -31.76 9.11
CA ASP A 822 32.68 -32.75 9.94
C ASP A 822 31.15 -32.74 9.72
N PHE A 823 30.67 -33.77 9.01
CA PHE A 823 29.26 -34.02 8.74
C PHE A 823 28.51 -34.66 9.93
N SER A 824 29.17 -34.91 11.06
CA SER A 824 28.50 -35.25 12.33
C SER A 824 28.38 -34.04 13.27
N GLY A 825 29.22 -33.03 13.06
CA GLY A 825 29.26 -31.77 13.80
C GLY A 825 28.41 -30.67 13.17
N SER A 826 28.82 -29.43 13.35
CA SER A 826 28.12 -28.22 12.86
C SER A 826 28.93 -27.38 11.85
N LYS A 827 30.12 -27.86 11.43
CA LYS A 827 30.96 -27.19 10.44
C LYS A 827 31.48 -28.18 9.40
N PHE A 828 30.97 -28.05 8.20
CA PHE A 828 31.37 -28.83 7.02
C PHE A 828 31.15 -27.99 5.76
N GLY A 829 31.73 -28.43 4.65
CA GLY A 829 31.55 -27.76 3.37
C GLY A 829 31.78 -28.65 2.17
N ALA A 830 31.71 -28.02 0.99
CA ALA A 830 32.07 -28.64 -0.27
C ALA A 830 32.62 -27.60 -1.25
N PHE A 831 33.61 -28.01 -2.04
CA PHE A 831 34.10 -27.26 -3.18
C PHE A 831 33.65 -27.92 -4.48
N TRP A 832 33.28 -27.12 -5.48
CA TRP A 832 32.99 -27.61 -6.82
C TRP A 832 34.15 -27.33 -7.74
N VAL A 833 34.65 -28.40 -8.37
CA VAL A 833 35.79 -28.37 -9.29
C VAL A 833 35.31 -28.73 -10.69
N CYS A 834 35.49 -27.82 -11.64
CA CYS A 834 35.12 -28.02 -13.04
C CYS A 834 36.31 -27.68 -13.92
N LYS A 835 36.70 -28.60 -14.82
CA LYS A 835 37.89 -28.47 -15.68
C LYS A 835 39.16 -28.09 -14.88
N SER A 836 39.38 -28.78 -13.75
CA SER A 836 40.49 -28.53 -12.81
C SER A 836 40.53 -27.12 -12.18
N HIS A 837 39.46 -26.33 -12.23
CA HIS A 837 39.36 -25.05 -11.51
C HIS A 837 38.29 -25.11 -10.43
N LEU A 838 38.56 -24.46 -9.28
CA LEU A 838 37.54 -24.17 -8.29
C LEU A 838 36.49 -23.21 -8.89
N VAL A 839 35.24 -23.65 -8.99
CA VAL A 839 34.14 -22.84 -9.54
C VAL A 839 33.05 -22.50 -8.52
N GLY A 840 32.96 -23.26 -7.42
CA GLY A 840 31.99 -22.97 -6.34
C GLY A 840 32.42 -23.47 -4.97
N SER A 841 31.78 -22.95 -3.93
CA SER A 841 32.15 -23.22 -2.53
C SER A 841 30.93 -23.10 -1.61
N PHE A 842 30.66 -24.14 -0.83
CA PHE A 842 29.63 -24.21 0.21
C PHE A 842 30.28 -24.38 1.59
N LEU A 843 29.76 -23.69 2.60
CA LEU A 843 30.18 -23.83 4.00
C LEU A 843 28.98 -23.64 4.93
N GLU A 844 28.77 -24.57 5.86
CA GLU A 844 27.89 -24.45 7.03
C GLU A 844 28.75 -24.15 8.27
N GLY A 845 28.22 -23.39 9.24
CA GLY A 845 28.89 -23.10 10.51
C GLY A 845 30.18 -22.26 10.42
N GLY A 846 30.42 -21.59 9.30
CA GLY A 846 31.61 -20.74 9.09
C GLY A 846 31.62 -19.46 9.95
N THR A 847 32.82 -18.98 10.29
CA THR A 847 33.05 -17.61 10.77
C THR A 847 33.04 -16.63 9.61
N LYS A 848 33.05 -15.32 9.92
CA LYS A 848 33.08 -14.26 8.90
C LYS A 848 34.33 -14.39 8.03
N GLU A 849 35.48 -14.63 8.65
CA GLU A 849 36.79 -14.75 8.01
C GLU A 849 36.83 -15.94 7.05
N GLU A 850 36.25 -17.07 7.45
CA GLU A 850 36.13 -18.29 6.63
C GLU A 850 35.19 -18.08 5.44
N TYR A 851 34.05 -17.40 5.62
CA TYR A 851 33.14 -17.06 4.52
C TYR A 851 33.77 -16.11 3.51
N GLU A 852 34.48 -15.09 3.97
CA GLU A 852 35.24 -14.21 3.09
C GLU A 852 36.37 -14.96 2.37
N ALA A 853 37.01 -15.94 3.02
CA ALA A 853 38.08 -16.73 2.43
C ALA A 853 37.57 -17.62 1.29
N ILE A 854 36.47 -18.36 1.49
CA ILE A 854 35.89 -19.17 0.41
C ILE A 854 35.41 -18.28 -0.75
N ALA A 855 34.76 -17.15 -0.48
CA ALA A 855 34.29 -16.24 -1.53
C ALA A 855 35.43 -15.68 -2.39
N ARG A 856 36.55 -15.29 -1.76
CA ARG A 856 37.79 -14.88 -2.46
C ARG A 856 38.40 -16.03 -3.25
N ALA A 857 38.50 -17.23 -2.68
CA ALA A 857 39.02 -18.41 -3.37
C ALA A 857 38.16 -18.77 -4.61
N THR A 858 36.84 -18.78 -4.50
CA THR A 858 35.93 -19.00 -5.63
C THR A 858 36.12 -17.95 -6.73
N SER A 859 36.32 -16.68 -6.35
CA SER A 859 36.52 -15.58 -7.30
C SER A 859 37.85 -15.69 -8.07
N LEU A 860 38.90 -16.17 -7.39
CA LEU A 860 40.24 -16.35 -7.97
C LEU A 860 40.34 -17.58 -8.89
N LYS A 861 39.40 -18.53 -8.80
CA LYS A 861 39.37 -19.78 -9.60
C LYS A 861 40.72 -20.52 -9.64
N PRO A 862 41.38 -20.79 -8.50
CA PRO A 862 42.65 -21.50 -8.49
C PRO A 862 42.52 -22.86 -9.19
N THR A 863 43.58 -23.25 -9.89
CA THR A 863 43.73 -24.61 -10.41
C THR A 863 43.87 -25.59 -9.25
N ILE A 864 43.15 -26.71 -9.31
CA ILE A 864 43.16 -27.79 -8.34
C ILE A 864 43.92 -28.96 -8.97
N GLU A 865 45.10 -29.25 -8.40
CA GLU A 865 45.97 -30.35 -8.83
C GLU A 865 45.61 -31.68 -8.16
N ASP A 866 45.22 -31.62 -6.88
CA ASP A 866 44.83 -32.78 -6.07
C ASP A 866 43.50 -32.51 -5.34
N ALA A 867 42.48 -33.29 -5.68
CA ALA A 867 41.14 -33.21 -5.09
C ALA A 867 41.08 -33.82 -3.67
N ALA A 868 41.91 -34.82 -3.36
CA ALA A 868 41.97 -35.41 -2.03
C ALA A 868 42.62 -34.45 -1.03
N GLU A 869 43.70 -33.77 -1.42
CA GLU A 869 44.32 -32.72 -0.60
C GLU A 869 43.40 -31.51 -0.42
N LEU A 870 42.65 -31.11 -1.47
CA LEU A 870 41.61 -30.08 -1.35
C LEU A 870 40.53 -30.46 -0.31
N GLY A 871 40.07 -31.71 -0.32
CA GLY A 871 39.11 -32.22 0.67
C GLY A 871 39.68 -32.32 2.09
N ARG A 872 40.98 -32.62 2.22
CA ARG A 872 41.69 -32.69 3.51
C ARG A 872 41.90 -31.31 4.13
N LEU A 873 42.27 -30.31 3.32
CA LEU A 873 42.50 -28.93 3.77
C LEU A 873 41.19 -28.15 3.98
N GLY A 874 40.19 -28.34 3.12
CA GLY A 874 38.90 -27.67 3.23
C GLY A 874 39.02 -26.14 3.35
N VAL A 875 38.54 -25.57 4.45
CA VAL A 875 38.58 -24.11 4.67
C VAL A 875 40.02 -23.56 4.74
N ASP A 876 40.99 -24.34 5.23
CA ASP A 876 42.39 -23.93 5.33
C ASP A 876 43.03 -23.71 3.95
N PHE A 877 42.57 -24.44 2.92
CA PHE A 877 42.96 -24.17 1.53
C PHE A 877 42.52 -22.78 1.09
N ALA A 878 41.27 -22.40 1.36
CA ALA A 878 40.74 -21.09 0.99
C ALA A 878 41.45 -19.95 1.75
N LEU A 879 41.77 -20.16 3.02
CA LEU A 879 42.58 -19.23 3.82
C LEU A 879 44.01 -19.07 3.25
N ALA A 880 44.66 -20.17 2.88
CA ALA A 880 46.00 -20.16 2.27
C ALA A 880 46.03 -19.47 0.90
N VAL A 881 45.01 -19.67 0.06
CA VAL A 881 44.86 -18.97 -1.24
C VAL A 881 44.71 -17.45 -1.04
N CYS A 882 43.99 -17.02 -0.01
CA CYS A 882 43.88 -15.59 0.33
C CYS A 882 45.20 -14.99 0.82
N GLN A 883 46.03 -15.76 1.54
CA GLN A 883 47.32 -15.27 2.03
C GLN A 883 48.37 -15.16 0.91
N LYS A 884 48.36 -16.08 -0.06
CA LYS A 884 49.30 -16.09 -1.21
C LYS A 884 49.05 -14.98 -2.26
N SER A 885 47.88 -14.32 -2.23
CA SER A 885 47.46 -13.34 -3.24
C SER A 885 47.71 -11.87 -2.84
N VAL A 886 48.31 -11.61 -1.67
CA VAL A 886 48.76 -10.27 -1.26
C VAL A 886 50.15 -10.00 -1.84
N PRO A 887 50.36 -8.92 -2.62
CA PRO A 887 51.70 -8.56 -3.10
C PRO A 887 52.62 -8.22 -1.92
N ALA A 888 53.84 -8.74 -1.92
CA ALA A 888 54.86 -8.30 -0.97
C ALA A 888 55.20 -6.81 -1.20
N PRO A 889 55.40 -6.01 -0.13
CA PRO A 889 55.84 -4.63 -0.28
C PRO A 889 57.24 -4.59 -0.94
N PRO A 890 57.52 -3.61 -1.82
CA PRO A 890 58.79 -3.53 -2.53
C PRO A 890 59.96 -3.31 -1.55
N GLN A 891 61.06 -4.04 -1.79
CA GLN A 891 62.33 -3.84 -1.08
C GLN A 891 62.89 -2.44 -1.37
N PRO A 892 63.46 -1.73 -0.38
CA PRO A 892 63.99 -0.38 -0.58
C PRO A 892 65.30 -0.41 -1.36
N SER A 893 65.39 0.44 -2.39
CA SER A 893 66.65 0.83 -3.04
C SER A 893 67.10 2.22 -2.54
N GLU A 894 68.39 2.52 -2.70
CA GLU A 894 69.10 3.49 -1.84
C GLU A 894 68.87 4.99 -2.20
N ALA A 895 68.71 5.79 -1.13
CA ALA A 895 69.05 7.21 -0.96
C ALA A 895 68.44 8.30 -1.89
N VAL A 896 67.81 9.31 -1.26
CA VAL A 896 68.38 10.68 -1.02
C VAL A 896 67.49 11.44 -0.02
N ASN A 897 68.08 12.34 0.78
CA ASN A 897 67.47 12.98 1.96
C ASN A 897 66.53 14.19 1.66
N GLY A 898 65.45 14.34 2.44
CA GLY A 898 64.64 15.56 2.55
C GLY A 898 63.37 15.33 3.40
N PRO A 899 63.04 16.15 4.42
CA PRO A 899 62.15 15.70 5.49
C PRO A 899 60.65 15.87 5.19
N CYS A 900 59.88 14.80 5.35
CA CYS A 900 58.43 14.87 5.54
C CYS A 900 58.04 14.10 6.82
N VAL A 901 57.28 14.77 7.70
CA VAL A 901 56.94 14.25 9.03
C VAL A 901 55.80 13.23 8.91
N ILE A 902 56.12 11.95 9.10
CA ILE A 902 55.10 10.91 9.30
C ILE A 902 54.76 10.87 10.79
N LEU A 903 53.55 11.32 11.12
CA LEU A 903 53.01 11.26 12.47
C LEU A 903 52.19 9.97 12.63
N GLU A 904 52.80 8.90 13.14
CA GLU A 904 52.05 7.72 13.60
C GLU A 904 51.04 8.12 14.67
N ARG A 905 49.77 7.71 14.51
CA ARG A 905 48.75 7.85 15.55
C ARG A 905 48.55 6.50 16.26
N PRO A 906 48.86 6.39 17.55
CA PRO A 906 48.64 5.16 18.30
C PRO A 906 47.15 4.91 18.57
N VAL A 907 46.80 3.64 18.76
CA VAL A 907 45.44 3.16 19.04
C VAL A 907 44.92 3.68 20.38
N TYR A 908 43.65 4.11 20.40
CA TYR A 908 43.02 4.78 21.54
C TYR A 908 42.74 3.86 22.73
N VAL A 909 43.61 3.91 23.75
CA VAL A 909 43.37 3.30 25.08
C VAL A 909 42.15 3.91 25.80
N TRP A 910 41.73 5.11 25.42
CA TRP A 910 40.65 5.87 26.06
C TRP A 910 39.23 5.26 25.95
N HIS A 911 38.94 4.47 24.91
CA HIS A 911 37.58 3.93 24.72
C HIS A 911 37.23 2.82 25.71
N VAL A 912 38.22 2.04 26.15
CA VAL A 912 38.01 0.96 27.14
C VAL A 912 37.65 1.56 28.51
N THR A 913 38.36 2.61 28.94
CA THR A 913 38.10 3.28 30.22
C THR A 913 36.74 3.99 30.23
N ALA A 914 36.37 4.65 29.13
CA ALA A 914 35.07 5.30 28.99
C ALA A 914 33.91 4.29 29.03
N GLY A 915 34.03 3.15 28.32
CA GLY A 915 33.02 2.09 28.31
C GLY A 915 32.77 1.50 29.70
N VAL A 916 33.82 1.23 30.47
CA VAL A 916 33.71 0.71 31.85
C VAL A 916 33.01 1.70 32.78
N ILE A 917 33.31 3.00 32.68
CA ILE A 917 32.67 4.05 33.50
C ILE A 917 31.17 4.17 33.17
N VAL A 918 30.78 4.10 31.90
CA VAL A 918 29.36 4.13 31.49
C VAL A 918 28.63 2.88 32.00
N ALA A 919 29.20 1.69 31.84
CA ALA A 919 28.60 0.45 32.33
C ALA A 919 28.41 0.45 33.86
N ALA A 920 29.42 0.90 34.62
CA ALA A 920 29.33 1.04 36.07
C ALA A 920 28.25 2.06 36.50
N SER A 921 28.11 3.17 35.77
CA SER A 921 27.11 4.20 36.04
C SER A 921 25.67 3.70 35.80
N VAL A 922 25.44 2.94 34.72
CA VAL A 922 24.14 2.32 34.43
C VAL A 922 23.78 1.28 35.49
N ALA A 923 24.73 0.44 35.91
CA ALA A 923 24.53 -0.54 36.97
C ALA A 923 24.19 0.13 38.33
N ALA A 924 24.90 1.21 38.68
CA ALA A 924 24.63 1.98 39.90
C ALA A 924 23.23 2.62 39.87
N PHE A 925 22.80 3.17 38.73
CA PHE A 925 21.46 3.74 38.56
C PHE A 925 20.36 2.68 38.67
N ALA A 926 20.55 1.50 38.04
CA ALA A 926 19.61 0.38 38.16
C ALA A 926 19.47 -0.13 39.61
N LEU A 927 20.58 -0.24 40.35
CA LEU A 927 20.58 -0.62 41.77
C LEU A 927 19.90 0.42 42.66
N TRP A 928 20.11 1.72 42.38
CA TRP A 928 19.42 2.81 43.09
C TRP A 928 17.92 2.81 42.82
N TYR A 929 17.51 2.67 41.55
CA TYR A 929 16.11 2.62 41.14
C TYR A 929 15.38 1.40 41.75
N GLY A 930 16.03 0.23 41.71
CA GLY A 930 15.52 -1.00 42.34
C GLY A 930 15.37 -0.89 43.86
N ARG A 931 16.29 -0.21 44.55
CA ARG A 931 16.16 0.08 46.00
C ARG A 931 15.03 1.07 46.30
N LYS A 932 14.82 2.09 45.46
CA LYS A 932 13.76 3.10 45.67
C LYS A 932 12.35 2.52 45.51
N ARG A 933 12.19 1.50 44.65
CA ARG A 933 10.91 0.81 44.38
C ARG A 933 10.49 -0.22 45.44
N ARG A 934 11.30 -0.47 46.48
CA ARG A 934 10.96 -1.34 47.64
C ARG A 934 10.60 -0.54 48.91
N ARG A 935 10.30 0.75 48.77
CA ARG A 935 9.97 1.66 49.88
C ARG A 935 8.73 2.53 49.64
N TRP A 936 7.90 2.09 48.70
CA TRP A 936 6.58 2.60 48.32
C TRP A 936 5.68 1.40 48.07
#